data_AF-A0A915LVS6-F1
#
_entry.id   AF-A0A915LVS6-F1
#
_cell.length_a   1.000
_cell.length_b   1.000
_cell.length_c   1.000
_cell.angle_alpha   90.00
_cell.angle_beta   90.00
_cell.angle_gamma   90.00
#
_symmetry.space_group_name_H-M   'P 1'
#
loop_
_entity.id
_entity.type
_entity.pdbx_description
1 polymer ?
#
loop_
_entity_poly.entity_id
_entity_poly.type
_entity_poly.pdbx_seq_one_letter_code
_entity_poly.pdbx_strand_id
1 'polypeptide(L)'
;REHDILFMSLIYWQQNLHQYQKSLDSTSSLDGYMYIREIYQKSWNRKNITEWKQSYLVLRGAMFYQFADSSFQYAQHSLNLRDIMEEVCRIDLTNDEKYVFQITFSTDTSTVGNSLCALQISCPNEEILQRWISAISMALYVSADNPPPVACMAILTSTHLVFAQEGVNCAVDGFMRCLCSISREEFNEIKIYAVHTEFNTGLTIRRDDGSSEDWLLFRERSELDRIVDCLREKWDLKVNFCCDFVVEKSCRDAYEKGSKIRLGPELEIPGYNCLDHFHELDTELHSWEILKEIVDESIKMPDLLIITGMPIRYRLGLYNCMVSLANGRLIFVYPKTVLANDDIYREGRWFVSWVHKNKIVNLKLNPDFGFSQETVPFGNGFIESKDGVKIGFEMCEEMWTARSPSNDLALQGVEIICNSSGSHHVLGKSYKRIKQLVLGITSKLGGVYMYSNHRGMDGERVYFDGMSSIAQNNDLFTHIPQFDLEDTCTKNCLINLDKTTVYRGNIASTCQESSRSGDMPIVNFDAILLNSNTINQQLSLPIEVKPLSDVEELCHAPAAWMWHYLRRSKQSGFFLPLSGGQDSSSVALMVRLMCEKICEAVRLNPDSNDPAYFLEGKKVNSDPSLLCKQILFTCYMGSRNSSQMTRDLAAGLARDINANHSNIVIDSIVDSCLQTLNFTPQYEAGTGNLLVLGASNVDESLVGYVTKYDCSSADLNPIGAISKHDLRKFLQYVNSTHKFVHLQGIIDSIPTAELRPLKNGQIVQTDEEDIGLTYNELSEFGKLRKPENLGPVGIFKNLLNFWNEKYTNEQIAQKVEIFFRRYTINRHKATIATPAYHANTYSNDDHRNDHRPFLYPDFTHQFNKIREFVKELNFKK
;
A
#
# COMPACT_ATOMS: atom_id res chain seq x y z
N ARG A 1 22.66 28.83 29.49
CA ARG A 1 23.54 29.65 28.62
C ARG A 1 23.24 29.20 27.20
N GLU A 2 23.01 30.11 26.24
CA GLU A 2 22.61 29.76 24.85
C GLU A 2 23.56 28.77 24.16
N HIS A 3 24.80 28.61 24.65
CA HIS A 3 25.82 27.70 24.13
C HIS A 3 25.61 26.19 24.41
N ASP A 4 24.48 25.77 25.01
CA ASP A 4 24.23 24.37 25.38
C ASP A 4 22.92 23.81 24.79
N ILE A 5 22.28 24.55 23.88
CA ILE A 5 21.08 24.13 23.15
C ILE A 5 21.52 23.43 21.86
N LEU A 6 21.22 22.14 21.75
CA LEU A 6 21.56 21.28 20.60
C LEU A 6 20.46 21.31 19.53
N PHE A 7 19.20 21.35 19.97
CA PHE A 7 18.04 21.43 19.09
C PHE A 7 16.93 22.24 19.77
N MET A 8 16.19 23.01 18.98
CA MET A 8 15.02 23.74 19.44
C MET A 8 13.97 23.79 18.34
N SER A 9 12.74 23.39 18.67
CA SER A 9 11.60 23.48 17.74
C SER A 9 10.29 23.72 18.48
N LEU A 10 9.35 24.39 17.80
CA LEU A 10 7.98 24.47 18.25
C LEU A 10 7.26 23.17 17.88
N ILE A 11 6.74 22.48 18.88
CA ILE A 11 6.05 21.20 18.73
C ILE A 11 4.71 21.24 19.47
N TYR A 12 3.85 20.28 19.20
CA TYR A 12 2.72 19.99 20.08
C TYR A 12 3.07 18.79 20.95
N TRP A 13 2.98 18.98 22.26
CA TRP A 13 3.15 17.90 23.22
C TRP A 13 1.78 17.43 23.71
N GLN A 14 1.57 16.12 23.62
CA GLN A 14 0.38 15.46 24.15
C GLN A 14 0.82 14.34 25.10
N GLN A 15 0.28 14.40 26.31
CA GLN A 15 0.50 13.37 27.32
C GLN A 15 -0.61 12.30 27.21
N ASN A 16 -0.21 11.03 27.07
CA ASN A 16 -1.06 9.83 27.19
C ASN A 16 -2.25 9.72 26.20
N LEU A 17 -2.11 8.91 25.14
CA LEU A 17 -3.10 8.82 24.04
C LEU A 17 -4.15 7.70 24.19
N HIS A 18 -4.29 7.08 25.37
CA HIS A 18 -5.12 5.88 25.51
C HIS A 18 -6.65 6.08 25.32
N GLN A 19 -7.20 7.30 25.23
CA GLN A 19 -8.66 7.52 25.12
C GLN A 19 -9.13 8.65 24.18
N TYR A 20 -8.34 9.12 23.21
CA TYR A 20 -8.65 10.36 22.44
C TYR A 20 -9.20 10.18 21.01
N GLN A 21 -9.61 9.00 20.56
CA GLN A 21 -10.02 8.82 19.16
C GLN A 21 -11.45 9.33 18.82
N LYS A 22 -12.13 10.04 19.73
CA LYS A 22 -13.54 10.45 19.58
C LYS A 22 -13.81 11.94 19.35
N SER A 23 -12.84 12.85 19.48
CA SER A 23 -13.12 14.30 19.43
C SER A 23 -12.34 15.12 18.38
N LEU A 24 -11.55 14.48 17.51
CA LEU A 24 -10.86 15.17 16.42
C LEU A 24 -11.79 15.61 15.27
N ASP A 25 -13.03 15.11 15.23
CA ASP A 25 -13.99 15.42 14.17
C ASP A 25 -14.83 16.70 14.39
N SER A 26 -14.57 17.52 15.41
CA SER A 26 -15.48 18.66 15.72
C SER A 26 -14.87 19.97 16.20
N THR A 27 -13.57 20.23 16.08
CA THR A 27 -13.03 21.57 16.34
C THR A 27 -12.78 22.32 15.04
N SER A 28 -13.78 23.12 14.63
CA SER A 28 -13.69 24.05 13.51
C SER A 28 -12.50 24.98 13.68
N SER A 29 -11.39 24.67 13.02
CA SER A 29 -10.32 25.64 12.83
C SER A 29 -10.74 26.66 11.79
N LEU A 30 -10.73 27.93 12.17
CA LEU A 30 -11.13 29.02 11.28
C LEU A 30 -9.98 30.02 11.18
N ASP A 31 -9.53 30.33 9.97
CA ASP A 31 -8.48 31.30 9.77
C ASP A 31 -8.68 32.16 8.52
N GLY A 32 -8.03 33.33 8.50
CA GLY A 32 -8.05 34.21 7.34
C GLY A 32 -7.61 35.64 7.64
N TYR A 33 -7.31 36.37 6.56
CA TYR A 33 -7.03 37.80 6.62
C TYR A 33 -8.32 38.60 6.83
N MET A 34 -8.34 39.41 7.89
CA MET A 34 -9.42 40.35 8.17
C MET A 34 -8.86 41.68 8.66
N TYR A 35 -9.67 42.72 8.59
CA TYR A 35 -9.34 43.98 9.23
C TYR A 35 -9.84 43.94 10.66
N ILE A 36 -8.97 44.22 11.61
CA ILE A 36 -9.27 44.26 13.03
C ILE A 36 -9.03 45.66 13.58
N ARG A 37 -9.84 46.03 14.56
CA ARG A 37 -9.77 47.30 15.26
C ARG A 37 -10.04 47.09 16.74
N GLU A 38 -9.15 47.59 17.58
CA GLU A 38 -9.22 47.51 19.03
C GLU A 38 -9.94 48.71 19.63
N ILE A 39 -10.81 48.45 20.61
CA ILE A 39 -11.55 49.46 21.38
C ILE A 39 -11.09 49.46 22.82
N TYR A 40 -10.69 50.63 23.32
CA TYR A 40 -10.19 50.80 24.69
C TYR A 40 -11.16 51.64 25.55
N GLN A 41 -11.15 51.41 26.87
CA GLN A 41 -11.96 52.11 27.87
C GLN A 41 -11.66 53.62 27.89
N LYS A 42 -12.70 54.44 28.00
CA LYS A 42 -12.59 55.92 28.01
C LYS A 42 -11.69 56.42 29.15
N SER A 43 -10.48 56.87 28.80
CA SER A 43 -9.68 57.78 29.63
C SER A 43 -9.82 59.21 29.13
N TRP A 44 -9.83 60.20 30.03
CA TRP A 44 -10.18 61.62 29.74
C TRP A 44 -9.29 62.31 28.67
N ASN A 45 -8.27 61.66 28.11
CA ASN A 45 -7.29 62.29 27.22
C ASN A 45 -6.83 61.46 25.99
N ARG A 46 -7.54 60.41 25.55
CA ARG A 46 -7.20 59.70 24.30
C ARG A 46 -8.41 59.52 23.37
N LYS A 47 -8.20 59.66 22.05
CA LYS A 47 -9.15 59.15 21.04
C LYS A 47 -9.21 57.63 21.22
N ASN A 48 -10.35 57.11 21.66
CA ASN A 48 -10.50 55.75 22.23
C ASN A 48 -10.73 54.64 21.19
N ILE A 49 -10.24 54.82 19.96
CA ILE A 49 -10.53 53.92 18.85
C ILE A 49 -9.27 53.86 17.98
N THR A 50 -8.73 52.66 17.76
CA THR A 50 -7.59 52.43 16.87
C THR A 50 -8.01 52.47 15.39
N GLU A 51 -7.07 52.63 14.46
CA GLU A 51 -7.35 52.48 13.03
C GLU A 51 -7.47 50.99 12.65
N TRP A 52 -8.21 50.70 11.59
CA TRP A 52 -8.31 49.35 11.03
C TRP A 52 -6.94 48.85 10.58
N LYS A 53 -6.54 47.66 11.04
CA LYS A 53 -5.31 46.99 10.62
C LYS A 53 -5.64 45.65 10.01
N GLN A 54 -5.02 45.32 8.88
CA GLN A 54 -5.10 43.97 8.35
C GLN A 54 -4.31 43.03 9.27
N SER A 55 -4.90 41.91 9.64
CA SER A 55 -4.25 40.89 10.45
C SER A 55 -4.72 39.51 10.01
N TYR A 56 -3.89 38.50 10.25
CA TYR A 56 -4.27 37.11 10.02
C TYR A 56 -4.84 36.54 11.32
N LEU A 57 -6.13 36.23 11.34
CA LEU A 57 -6.81 35.72 12.53
C LEU A 57 -6.92 34.19 12.45
N VAL A 58 -6.77 33.52 13.59
CA VAL A 58 -6.94 32.06 13.70
C VAL A 58 -7.73 31.74 14.96
N LEU A 59 -8.82 30.97 14.83
CA LEU A 59 -9.57 30.38 15.92
C LEU A 59 -9.37 28.86 15.91
N ARG A 60 -8.85 28.29 17.00
CA ARG A 60 -8.66 26.84 17.18
C ARG A 60 -9.20 26.44 18.56
N GLY A 61 -10.39 25.84 18.59
CA GLY A 61 -11.11 25.61 19.84
C GLY A 61 -11.52 26.94 20.49
N ALA A 62 -11.16 27.17 21.75
CA ALA A 62 -11.39 28.44 22.46
C ALA A 62 -10.27 29.48 22.29
N MET A 63 -9.17 29.12 21.62
CA MET A 63 -8.04 30.02 21.44
C MET A 63 -8.18 30.84 20.15
N PHE A 64 -8.12 32.16 20.30
CA PHE A 64 -8.15 33.16 19.24
C PHE A 64 -6.78 33.84 19.12
N TYR A 65 -6.16 33.72 17.96
CA TYR A 65 -4.84 34.27 17.66
C TYR A 65 -4.94 35.38 16.62
N GLN A 66 -4.15 36.43 16.80
CA GLN A 66 -3.94 37.50 15.83
C GLN A 66 -2.46 37.52 15.44
N PHE A 67 -2.17 37.39 14.15
CA PHE A 67 -0.82 37.49 13.59
C PHE A 67 -0.71 38.71 12.68
N ALA A 68 0.52 39.21 12.54
CA ALA A 68 0.83 40.26 11.57
C ALA A 68 0.66 39.76 10.13
N ASP A 69 0.96 38.49 9.88
CA ASP A 69 0.87 37.82 8.58
C ASP A 69 0.66 36.30 8.75
N SER A 70 0.53 35.59 7.63
CA SER A 70 0.35 34.12 7.60
C SER A 70 1.65 33.32 7.80
N SER A 71 2.77 33.94 8.22
CA SER A 71 4.03 33.23 8.51
C SER A 71 4.05 32.62 9.92
N PHE A 72 3.11 33.04 10.79
CA PHE A 72 2.94 32.57 12.16
C PHE A 72 4.20 32.69 13.06
N GLN A 73 5.17 33.50 12.66
CA GLN A 73 6.44 33.64 13.39
C GLN A 73 6.27 34.30 14.76
N TYR A 74 5.36 35.27 14.87
CA TYR A 74 5.05 35.99 16.11
C TYR A 74 3.55 36.32 16.18
N ALA A 75 2.83 35.81 17.18
CA ALA A 75 1.46 36.23 17.45
C ALA A 75 1.48 37.62 18.11
N GLN A 76 0.68 38.55 17.58
CA GLN A 76 0.46 39.85 18.20
C GLN A 76 -0.44 39.72 19.44
N HIS A 77 -1.47 38.88 19.36
CA HIS A 77 -2.34 38.54 20.48
C HIS A 77 -2.72 37.05 20.47
N SER A 78 -2.84 36.47 21.66
CA SER A 78 -3.35 35.12 21.90
C SER A 78 -4.36 35.18 23.05
N LEU A 79 -5.62 34.92 22.76
CA LEU A 79 -6.74 35.12 23.68
C LEU A 79 -7.50 33.80 23.86
N ASN A 80 -7.68 33.36 25.11
CA ASN A 80 -8.60 32.27 25.41
C ASN A 80 -10.00 32.85 25.60
N LEU A 81 -10.84 32.74 24.57
CA LEU A 81 -12.17 33.35 24.57
C LEU A 81 -13.07 32.82 25.69
N ARG A 82 -12.86 31.60 26.19
CA ARG A 82 -13.64 31.07 27.32
C ARG A 82 -13.44 31.86 28.61
N ASP A 83 -12.23 32.38 28.80
CA ASP A 83 -11.84 32.98 30.08
C ASP A 83 -12.17 34.48 30.13
N ILE A 84 -12.27 35.13 28.96
CA ILE A 84 -12.31 36.59 28.86
C ILE A 84 -13.50 37.15 28.05
N MET A 85 -14.16 36.36 27.19
CA MET A 85 -15.21 36.84 26.30
C MET A 85 -16.57 36.85 27.01
N GLU A 86 -17.29 37.98 26.96
CA GLU A 86 -18.66 38.08 27.44
C GLU A 86 -19.67 37.79 26.32
N GLU A 87 -19.45 38.40 25.15
CA GLU A 87 -20.37 38.30 24.01
C GLU A 87 -19.64 38.47 22.68
N VAL A 88 -20.22 37.88 21.63
CA VAL A 88 -19.88 38.15 20.23
C VAL A 88 -21.15 38.52 19.47
N CYS A 89 -21.17 39.66 18.80
CA CYS A 89 -22.36 40.15 18.10
C CYS A 89 -22.01 40.89 16.80
N ARG A 90 -22.95 40.88 15.84
CA ARG A 90 -22.85 41.72 14.63
C ARG A 90 -23.09 43.19 14.99
N ILE A 91 -22.34 44.11 14.36
CA ILE A 91 -22.54 45.55 14.47
C ILE A 91 -22.58 46.19 13.08
N ASP A 92 -23.53 47.10 12.83
CA ASP A 92 -23.58 47.90 11.61
C ASP A 92 -23.01 49.31 11.87
N LEU A 93 -21.86 49.62 11.26
CA LEU A 93 -21.12 50.86 11.48
C LEU A 93 -21.26 51.78 10.25
N THR A 94 -22.35 52.56 10.17
CA THR A 94 -22.66 53.47 9.02
C THR A 94 -22.92 52.77 7.68
N ASN A 95 -23.42 53.50 6.67
CA ASN A 95 -23.91 52.93 5.40
C ASN A 95 -22.84 52.19 4.55
N ASP A 96 -21.54 52.42 4.82
CA ASP A 96 -20.43 51.86 4.03
C ASP A 96 -19.69 50.68 4.71
N GLU A 97 -19.91 50.39 6.01
CA GLU A 97 -19.29 49.24 6.71
C GLU A 97 -20.37 48.19 7.10
N LYS A 98 -20.69 47.28 6.17
CA LYS A 98 -21.87 46.39 6.28
C LYS A 98 -21.62 45.02 6.94
N TYR A 99 -20.36 44.61 7.12
CA TYR A 99 -20.01 43.26 7.58
C TYR A 99 -19.00 43.26 8.74
N VAL A 100 -19.38 43.87 9.87
CA VAL A 100 -18.53 43.94 11.07
C VAL A 100 -19.14 43.15 12.22
N PHE A 101 -18.32 42.39 12.94
CA PHE A 101 -18.70 41.79 14.21
C PHE A 101 -17.76 42.23 15.34
N GLN A 102 -18.26 42.22 16.56
CA GLN A 102 -17.52 42.64 17.75
C GLN A 102 -17.48 41.52 18.78
N ILE A 103 -16.31 41.33 19.36
CA ILE A 103 -16.07 40.50 20.54
C ILE A 103 -15.90 41.43 21.74
N THR A 104 -16.78 41.36 22.73
CA THR A 104 -16.71 42.15 23.96
C THR A 104 -16.08 41.30 25.07
N PHE A 105 -15.15 41.89 25.83
CA PHE A 105 -14.43 41.21 26.92
C PHE A 105 -14.86 41.68 28.30
N SER A 106 -14.73 40.81 29.30
CA SER A 106 -15.13 41.11 30.68
C SER A 106 -14.18 42.08 31.38
N THR A 107 -14.75 43.10 32.01
CA THR A 107 -14.00 44.18 32.68
C THR A 107 -13.39 43.80 34.03
N ASP A 108 -13.70 42.61 34.57
CA ASP A 108 -13.30 42.18 35.92
C ASP A 108 -11.99 41.36 35.96
N THR A 109 -11.28 41.22 34.85
CA THR A 109 -10.08 40.38 34.80
C THR A 109 -8.79 41.20 34.65
N SER A 110 -7.90 41.06 35.64
CA SER A 110 -6.55 41.63 35.65
C SER A 110 -5.58 40.98 34.64
N THR A 111 -6.09 40.24 33.66
CA THR A 111 -5.35 39.38 32.73
C THR A 111 -5.26 39.94 31.31
N VAL A 112 -6.02 40.98 30.96
CA VAL A 112 -5.83 41.70 29.69
C VAL A 112 -5.01 42.95 29.99
N GLY A 113 -3.72 42.89 29.68
CA GLY A 113 -2.85 44.07 29.72
C GLY A 113 -3.46 45.17 28.86
N ASN A 114 -3.78 46.30 29.50
CA ASN A 114 -4.44 47.49 28.95
C ASN A 114 -5.96 47.38 28.78
N SER A 115 -6.58 48.54 28.86
CA SER A 115 -8.01 48.86 28.89
C SER A 115 -8.84 48.39 27.68
N LEU A 116 -8.49 47.28 27.02
CA LEU A 116 -9.14 46.74 25.82
C LEU A 116 -10.52 46.17 26.20
N CYS A 117 -11.58 46.84 25.73
CA CYS A 117 -12.97 46.46 26.01
C CYS A 117 -13.56 45.57 24.92
N ALA A 118 -13.12 45.74 23.66
CA ALA A 118 -13.67 44.97 22.55
C ALA A 118 -12.74 44.93 21.32
N LEU A 119 -12.88 43.89 20.50
CA LEU A 119 -12.32 43.80 19.15
C LEU A 119 -13.44 43.90 18.12
N GLN A 120 -13.34 44.84 17.19
CA GLN A 120 -14.18 44.91 16.00
C GLN A 120 -13.44 44.29 14.82
N ILE A 121 -14.09 43.40 14.09
CA ILE A 121 -13.51 42.67 12.97
C ILE A 121 -14.40 42.87 11.75
N SER A 122 -13.83 43.44 10.69
CA SER A 122 -14.50 43.63 9.40
C SER A 122 -14.22 42.46 8.48
N CYS A 123 -15.30 41.83 8.02
CA CYS A 123 -15.28 40.70 7.11
C CYS A 123 -15.50 41.13 5.65
N PRO A 124 -15.05 40.35 4.66
CA PRO A 124 -15.22 40.67 3.24
C PRO A 124 -16.68 40.58 2.78
N ASN A 125 -17.47 39.70 3.38
CA ASN A 125 -18.87 39.43 3.04
C ASN A 125 -19.65 38.91 4.25
N GLU A 126 -20.98 38.85 4.11
CA GLU A 126 -21.92 38.38 5.12
C GLU A 126 -21.66 36.92 5.55
N GLU A 127 -21.29 36.05 4.61
CA GLU A 127 -21.07 34.63 4.87
C GLU A 127 -19.89 34.40 5.83
N ILE A 128 -18.77 35.08 5.59
CA ILE A 128 -17.58 35.02 6.45
C ILE A 128 -17.93 35.56 7.85
N LEU A 129 -18.67 36.66 7.94
CA LEU A 129 -19.10 37.22 9.22
C LEU A 129 -19.93 36.21 10.03
N GLN A 130 -20.95 35.59 9.42
CA GLN A 130 -21.78 34.59 10.09
C GLN A 130 -20.96 33.37 10.53
N ARG A 131 -20.00 32.95 9.70
CA ARG A 131 -19.10 31.82 9.99
C ARG A 131 -18.21 32.09 11.20
N TRP A 132 -17.63 33.29 11.30
CA TRP A 132 -16.81 33.69 12.45
C TRP A 132 -17.62 33.85 13.73
N ILE A 133 -18.79 34.51 13.70
CA ILE A 133 -19.66 34.63 14.88
C ILE A 133 -20.08 33.25 15.39
N SER A 134 -20.46 32.33 14.49
CA SER A 134 -20.90 30.98 14.85
C SER A 134 -19.76 30.14 15.46
N ALA A 135 -18.57 30.17 14.86
CA ALA A 135 -17.41 29.44 15.35
C ALA A 135 -16.96 29.94 16.73
N ILE A 136 -16.92 31.26 16.93
CA ILE A 136 -16.60 31.89 18.23
C ILE A 136 -17.67 31.54 19.28
N SER A 137 -18.94 31.55 18.90
CA SER A 137 -20.04 31.18 19.82
C SER A 137 -19.95 29.71 20.25
N MET A 138 -19.62 28.79 19.32
CA MET A 138 -19.45 27.37 19.64
C MET A 138 -18.23 27.10 20.53
N ALA A 139 -17.17 27.89 20.39
CA ALA A 139 -15.94 27.75 21.18
C ALA A 139 -16.17 27.84 22.71
N LEU A 140 -17.22 28.55 23.14
CA LEU A 140 -17.64 28.63 24.54
C LEU A 140 -18.16 27.29 25.11
N TYR A 141 -18.66 26.37 24.28
CA TYR A 141 -19.42 25.20 24.72
C TYR A 141 -18.66 23.85 24.66
N VAL A 142 -17.37 23.82 24.26
CA VAL A 142 -16.58 22.57 24.16
C VAL A 142 -16.23 22.01 25.55
N SER A 143 -16.58 20.76 25.87
CA SER A 143 -16.40 20.17 27.23
C SER A 143 -14.94 19.97 27.64
N ALA A 144 -14.68 19.96 28.96
CA ALA A 144 -13.35 20.03 29.59
C ALA A 144 -12.63 18.70 29.83
N ASP A 145 -13.17 17.56 29.39
CA ASP A 145 -12.72 16.24 29.87
C ASP A 145 -11.48 15.67 29.16
N ASN A 146 -10.79 16.44 28.33
CA ASN A 146 -9.68 15.92 27.54
C ASN A 146 -8.79 17.08 26.98
N PRO A 147 -7.69 17.47 27.66
CA PRO A 147 -6.94 18.66 27.29
C PRO A 147 -6.33 18.51 25.88
N PRO A 148 -6.46 19.53 25.02
CA PRO A 148 -5.89 19.51 23.67
C PRO A 148 -4.35 19.51 23.70
N PRO A 149 -3.68 19.10 22.60
CA PRO A 149 -2.23 19.17 22.49
C PRO A 149 -1.71 20.55 22.83
N VAL A 150 -0.76 20.59 23.76
CA VAL A 150 -0.21 21.84 24.26
C VAL A 150 0.89 22.28 23.29
N ALA A 151 0.71 23.43 22.66
CA ALA A 151 1.77 24.07 21.91
C ALA A 151 2.91 24.42 22.86
N CYS A 152 4.08 23.83 22.66
CA CYS A 152 5.24 24.04 23.50
C CYS A 152 6.52 24.02 22.67
N MET A 153 7.59 24.54 23.24
CA MET A 153 8.92 24.48 22.67
C MET A 153 9.63 23.24 23.22
N ALA A 154 10.09 22.37 22.33
CA ALA A 154 11.04 21.32 22.67
C ALA A 154 12.46 21.88 22.55
N ILE A 155 13.22 21.80 23.64
CA ILE A 155 14.60 22.27 23.74
C ILE A 155 15.46 21.07 24.17
N LEU A 156 16.27 20.56 23.26
CA LEU A 156 17.26 19.54 23.55
C LEU A 156 18.58 20.22 23.93
N THR A 157 19.15 19.83 25.06
CA THR A 157 20.47 20.27 25.54
C THR A 157 21.41 19.07 25.63
N SER A 158 22.66 19.27 26.04
CA SER A 158 23.59 18.17 26.30
C SER A 158 23.12 17.20 27.40
N THR A 159 22.18 17.62 28.26
CA THR A 159 21.79 16.86 29.46
C THR A 159 20.28 16.64 29.63
N HIS A 160 19.43 17.49 29.03
CA HIS A 160 17.98 17.44 29.19
C HIS A 160 17.23 17.73 27.88
N LEU A 161 16.07 17.09 27.71
CA LEU A 161 15.04 17.45 26.74
C LEU A 161 13.92 18.15 27.51
N VAL A 162 13.75 19.44 27.27
CA VAL A 162 12.84 20.30 28.02
C VAL A 162 11.68 20.72 27.12
N PHE A 163 10.47 20.58 27.64
CA PHE A 163 9.25 21.08 27.03
C PHE A 163 8.82 22.34 27.79
N ALA A 164 8.79 23.49 27.12
CA ALA A 164 8.46 24.76 27.74
C ALA A 164 7.31 25.46 27.00
N GLN A 165 6.31 25.91 27.74
CA GLN A 165 5.16 26.66 27.23
C GLN A 165 5.28 28.14 27.58
N GLU A 166 4.90 29.00 26.66
CA GLU A 166 4.86 30.44 26.89
C GLU A 166 3.80 30.81 27.93
N GLY A 167 4.18 31.63 28.93
CA GLY A 167 3.24 32.16 29.92
C GLY A 167 2.34 33.26 29.34
N VAL A 168 1.19 33.49 29.95
CA VAL A 168 0.17 34.48 29.49
C VAL A 168 0.73 35.90 29.28
N ASN A 169 1.85 36.25 29.94
CA ASN A 169 2.52 37.55 29.87
C ASN A 169 3.99 37.49 29.39
N CYS A 170 4.42 36.40 28.73
CA CYS A 170 5.84 36.20 28.37
C CYS A 170 6.45 37.35 27.56
N ALA A 171 5.66 38.02 26.72
CA ALA A 171 6.08 39.21 25.97
C ALA A 171 6.50 40.40 26.89
N VAL A 172 6.10 40.40 28.16
CA VAL A 172 6.35 41.48 29.14
C VAL A 172 7.34 41.05 30.22
N ASP A 173 7.27 39.82 30.72
CA ASP A 173 8.10 39.33 31.83
C ASP A 173 9.20 38.33 31.42
N GLY A 174 9.20 37.86 30.17
CA GLY A 174 10.15 36.86 29.66
C GLY A 174 9.98 35.46 30.24
N PHE A 175 8.83 35.15 30.86
CA PHE A 175 8.63 33.92 31.61
C PHE A 175 8.08 32.77 30.74
N MET A 176 8.89 31.71 30.57
CA MET A 176 8.50 30.43 29.99
C MET A 176 8.23 29.41 31.11
N ARG A 177 7.06 28.75 31.08
CA ARG A 177 6.70 27.68 32.01
C ARG A 177 7.24 26.33 31.50
N CYS A 178 8.12 25.69 32.26
CA CYS A 178 8.51 24.30 31.97
C CYS A 178 7.32 23.36 32.22
N LEU A 179 6.91 22.63 31.18
CA LEU A 179 5.86 21.61 31.23
C LEU A 179 6.41 20.26 31.69
N CYS A 180 7.53 19.86 31.11
CA CYS A 180 8.18 18.59 31.38
C CYS A 180 9.67 18.73 31.04
N SER A 181 10.53 18.03 31.78
CA SER A 181 11.97 17.98 31.53
C SER A 181 12.41 16.55 31.76
N ILE A 182 12.97 15.94 30.73
CA ILE A 182 13.46 14.56 30.77
C ILE A 182 14.98 14.62 30.75
N SER A 183 15.63 14.02 31.74
CA SER A 183 17.09 13.93 31.80
C SER A 183 17.62 12.88 30.81
N ARG A 184 18.86 13.06 30.33
CA ARG A 184 19.52 12.06 29.47
C ARG A 184 19.62 10.68 30.14
N GLU A 185 19.74 10.63 31.46
CA GLU A 185 19.83 9.37 32.22
C GLU A 185 18.50 8.59 32.18
N GLU A 186 17.37 9.30 32.21
CA GLU A 186 16.02 8.70 32.08
C GLU A 186 15.78 8.10 30.69
N PHE A 187 16.52 8.52 29.65
CA PHE A 187 16.38 7.97 28.31
C PHE A 187 16.89 6.53 28.15
N ASN A 188 17.68 6.00 29.10
CA ASN A 188 18.12 4.60 29.05
C ASN A 188 16.98 3.59 29.29
N GLU A 189 15.86 4.03 29.87
CA GLU A 189 14.69 3.19 30.19
C GLU A 189 13.50 3.46 29.24
N ILE A 190 13.77 4.18 28.15
CA ILE A 190 12.78 4.73 27.23
C ILE A 190 13.16 4.39 25.77
N LYS A 191 12.21 3.85 25.03
CA LYS A 191 12.29 3.63 23.58
C LYS A 191 11.67 4.80 22.83
N ILE A 192 12.38 5.26 21.82
CA ILE A 192 11.94 6.36 20.95
C ILE A 192 11.62 5.80 19.58
N TYR A 193 10.46 6.18 19.05
CA TYR A 193 10.08 5.81 17.69
C TYR A 193 9.82 7.09 16.89
N ALA A 194 10.49 7.22 15.76
CA ALA A 194 10.16 8.22 14.75
C ALA A 194 9.05 7.66 13.88
N VAL A 195 7.95 8.40 13.78
CA VAL A 195 6.82 8.00 12.97
C VAL A 195 6.62 9.06 11.89
N HIS A 196 6.82 8.63 10.65
CA HIS A 196 6.47 9.43 9.49
C HIS A 196 5.09 9.03 9.00
N THR A 197 4.16 9.98 9.07
CA THR A 197 2.90 9.87 8.35
C THR A 197 2.71 11.01 7.37
N GLU A 198 1.74 10.84 6.47
CA GLU A 198 1.43 11.82 5.44
C GLU A 198 0.86 13.14 6.01
N PHE A 199 0.31 13.10 7.23
CA PHE A 199 -0.33 14.25 7.89
C PHE A 199 0.39 14.72 9.16
N ASN A 200 1.13 13.83 9.83
CA ASN A 200 1.83 14.13 11.07
C ASN A 200 3.26 13.61 11.00
N THR A 201 4.18 14.46 11.41
CA THR A 201 5.57 14.10 11.69
C THR A 201 5.69 14.03 13.21
N GLY A 202 6.02 12.87 13.78
CA GLY A 202 5.99 12.71 15.24
C GLY A 202 7.09 11.84 15.81
N LEU A 203 7.50 12.16 17.03
CA LEU A 203 8.38 11.34 17.87
C LEU A 203 7.55 10.84 19.05
N THR A 204 7.48 9.53 19.25
CA THR A 204 6.85 8.95 20.45
C THR A 204 7.91 8.43 21.39
N ILE A 205 7.68 8.68 22.68
CA ILE A 205 8.55 8.35 23.81
C ILE A 205 7.80 7.32 24.65
N ARG A 206 8.31 6.08 24.69
CA ARG A 206 7.67 4.95 25.38
C ARG A 206 8.59 4.39 26.47
N ARG A 207 8.10 4.27 27.70
CA ARG A 207 8.83 3.58 28.78
C ARG A 207 8.81 2.07 28.58
N ASP A 208 9.87 1.38 28.97
CA ASP A 208 9.99 -0.09 28.81
C ASP A 208 8.92 -0.89 29.57
N ASP A 209 8.31 -0.31 30.60
CA ASP A 209 7.19 -0.91 31.35
C ASP A 209 5.81 -0.76 30.68
N GLY A 210 5.74 -0.04 29.54
CA GLY A 210 4.53 0.17 28.76
C GLY A 210 3.50 1.11 29.40
N SER A 211 3.84 1.81 30.47
CA SER A 211 2.89 2.57 31.30
C SER A 211 2.58 4.00 30.81
N SER A 212 3.37 4.53 29.88
CA SER A 212 3.21 5.89 29.35
C SER A 212 3.73 6.04 27.91
N GLU A 213 2.92 6.67 27.07
CA GLU A 213 3.27 7.10 25.72
C GLU A 213 3.08 8.62 25.63
N ASP A 214 4.18 9.34 25.50
CA ASP A 214 4.17 10.78 25.23
C ASP A 214 4.46 11.03 23.75
N TRP A 215 3.68 11.91 23.13
CA TRP A 215 3.81 12.24 21.72
C TRP A 215 4.33 13.66 21.54
N LEU A 216 5.36 13.78 20.70
CA LEU A 216 5.89 15.05 20.20
C LEU A 216 5.52 15.17 18.73
N LEU A 217 4.66 16.12 18.40
CA LEU A 217 4.22 16.35 17.03
C LEU A 217 4.99 17.55 16.45
N PHE A 218 5.75 17.28 15.41
CA PHE A 218 6.56 18.25 14.66
C PHE A 218 5.78 18.77 13.45
N ARG A 219 6.04 20.03 13.08
CA ARG A 219 5.34 20.68 11.97
C ARG A 219 5.89 20.24 10.63
N GLU A 220 7.19 20.00 10.57
CA GLU A 220 7.88 19.56 9.36
C GLU A 220 8.73 18.31 9.60
N ARG A 221 8.83 17.48 8.56
CA ARG A 221 9.74 16.32 8.53
C ARG A 221 11.19 16.72 8.84
N SER A 222 11.63 17.87 8.31
CA SER A 222 12.97 18.42 8.54
C SER A 222 13.26 18.72 10.03
N GLU A 223 12.25 19.00 10.84
CA GLU A 223 12.39 19.23 12.28
C GLU A 223 12.51 17.92 13.06
N LEU A 224 11.77 16.88 12.66
CA LEU A 224 11.88 15.54 13.25
C LEU A 224 13.22 14.88 12.90
N ASP A 225 13.63 14.95 11.63
CA ASP A 225 14.89 14.35 11.21
C ASP A 225 16.05 15.00 11.99
N ARG A 226 16.03 16.33 12.16
CA ARG A 226 17.04 17.06 12.96
C ARG A 226 17.06 16.67 14.44
N ILE A 227 15.91 16.47 15.09
CA ILE A 227 15.91 16.03 16.50
C ILE A 227 16.35 14.57 16.61
N VAL A 228 15.95 13.71 15.68
CA VAL A 228 16.35 12.29 15.62
C VAL A 228 17.86 12.19 15.43
N ASP A 229 18.43 12.97 14.52
CA ASP A 229 19.88 13.05 14.29
C ASP A 229 20.61 13.59 15.52
N CYS A 230 20.07 14.62 16.19
CA CYS A 230 20.67 15.12 17.43
C CYS A 230 20.61 14.09 18.56
N LEU A 231 19.51 13.34 18.70
CA LEU A 231 19.34 12.29 19.70
C LEU A 231 20.28 11.10 19.41
N ARG A 232 20.46 10.74 18.13
CA ARG A 232 21.42 9.71 17.70
C ARG A 232 22.87 10.16 17.94
N GLU A 233 23.27 11.32 17.41
CA GLU A 233 24.67 11.77 17.46
C GLU A 233 25.14 12.21 18.85
N LYS A 234 24.29 12.94 19.59
CA LYS A 234 24.72 13.59 20.84
C LYS A 234 24.34 12.78 22.07
N TRP A 235 23.25 12.01 22.00
CA TRP A 235 22.73 11.24 23.12
C TRP A 235 22.87 9.72 22.96
N ASP A 236 23.22 9.22 21.77
CA ASP A 236 23.44 7.79 21.43
C ASP A 236 22.16 6.92 21.53
N LEU A 237 21.02 7.46 21.10
CA LEU A 237 19.70 6.80 21.20
C LEU A 237 19.26 6.14 19.89
N LYS A 238 18.77 4.90 19.97
CA LYS A 238 18.22 4.14 18.83
C LYS A 238 16.79 4.58 18.49
N VAL A 239 16.53 4.82 17.20
CA VAL A 239 15.22 5.20 16.66
C VAL A 239 14.91 4.30 15.47
N ASN A 240 13.89 3.42 15.57
CA ASN A 240 13.64 2.31 14.63
C ASN A 240 12.55 2.63 13.58
N PHE A 241 12.60 1.99 12.40
CA PHE A 241 11.60 2.09 11.33
C PHE A 241 10.70 0.83 11.21
N CYS A 242 9.61 0.89 10.43
CA CYS A 242 8.49 -0.06 10.49
C CYS A 242 8.77 -1.44 9.82
N CYS A 243 9.64 -1.53 8.81
CA CYS A 243 9.97 -2.80 8.15
C CYS A 243 10.80 -3.74 9.04
N ASP A 244 11.62 -3.17 9.92
CA ASP A 244 12.54 -3.88 10.83
C ASP A 244 11.74 -4.77 11.79
N PHE A 245 10.64 -4.21 12.31
CA PHE A 245 9.73 -4.89 13.22
C PHE A 245 9.08 -6.13 12.59
N VAL A 246 8.78 -6.11 11.30
CA VAL A 246 8.14 -7.25 10.60
C VAL A 246 9.10 -8.44 10.52
N VAL A 247 10.35 -8.18 10.14
CA VAL A 247 11.38 -9.23 10.06
C VAL A 247 11.67 -9.77 11.46
N GLU A 248 11.88 -8.89 12.43
CA GLU A 248 12.13 -9.26 13.82
C GLU A 248 10.97 -10.08 14.43
N LYS A 249 9.71 -9.62 14.26
CA LYS A 249 8.50 -10.31 14.74
C LYS A 249 8.44 -11.73 14.20
N SER A 250 8.68 -11.92 12.90
CA SER A 250 8.63 -13.25 12.30
C SER A 250 9.79 -14.16 12.72
N CYS A 251 10.98 -13.60 13.00
CA CYS A 251 12.11 -14.35 13.54
C CYS A 251 11.81 -14.84 14.97
N ARG A 252 11.28 -13.95 15.82
CA ARG A 252 10.87 -14.29 17.19
C ARG A 252 9.76 -15.33 17.20
N ASP A 253 8.71 -15.16 16.39
CA ASP A 253 7.60 -16.10 16.29
C ASP A 253 8.08 -17.49 15.81
N ALA A 254 9.01 -17.55 14.84
CA ALA A 254 9.61 -18.81 14.40
C ALA A 254 10.43 -19.48 15.52
N TYR A 255 11.23 -18.69 16.27
CA TYR A 255 12.04 -19.16 17.39
C TYR A 255 11.18 -19.70 18.54
N GLU A 256 10.14 -18.95 18.95
CA GLU A 256 9.21 -19.32 20.02
C GLU A 256 8.44 -20.60 19.68
N LYS A 257 8.15 -20.83 18.39
CA LYS A 257 7.58 -22.09 17.88
C LYS A 257 8.59 -23.25 17.78
N GLY A 258 9.84 -23.05 18.21
CA GLY A 258 10.89 -24.06 18.22
C GLY A 258 11.51 -24.35 16.86
N SER A 259 11.38 -23.44 15.89
CA SER A 259 11.98 -23.62 14.56
C SER A 259 13.50 -23.42 14.62
N LYS A 260 14.23 -24.15 13.78
CA LYS A 260 15.70 -24.05 13.65
C LYS A 260 16.15 -23.28 12.42
N ILE A 261 15.27 -23.12 11.43
CA ILE A 261 15.49 -22.35 10.22
C ILE A 261 14.29 -21.45 9.99
N ARG A 262 14.54 -20.16 9.77
CA ARG A 262 13.53 -19.18 9.34
C ARG A 262 13.96 -18.62 7.98
N LEU A 263 13.08 -18.74 6.99
CA LEU A 263 13.30 -18.26 5.63
C LEU A 263 12.37 -17.09 5.28
N GLY A 264 12.98 -15.93 5.02
CA GLY A 264 12.30 -14.74 4.53
C GLY A 264 12.14 -14.70 3.00
N PRO A 265 11.26 -13.83 2.48
CA PRO A 265 11.15 -13.56 1.05
C PRO A 265 12.38 -12.90 0.43
N GLU A 266 12.37 -12.80 -0.90
CA GLU A 266 13.42 -12.12 -1.67
C GLU A 266 13.43 -10.62 -1.42
N LEU A 267 14.60 -10.01 -1.20
CA LEU A 267 14.73 -8.57 -0.88
C LEU A 267 13.79 -8.13 0.27
N GLU A 268 13.61 -8.99 1.27
CA GLU A 268 12.70 -8.75 2.38
C GLU A 268 12.97 -7.45 3.15
N ILE A 269 14.24 -7.09 3.39
CA ILE A 269 14.60 -5.93 4.22
C ILE A 269 14.06 -4.62 3.61
N PRO A 270 14.41 -4.25 2.36
CA PRO A 270 13.88 -3.04 1.75
C PRO A 270 12.49 -3.23 1.11
N GLY A 271 12.09 -4.47 0.83
CA GLY A 271 10.95 -4.81 -0.03
C GLY A 271 11.38 -5.10 -1.47
N TYR A 272 10.58 -5.89 -2.19
CA TYR A 272 10.91 -6.29 -3.57
C TYR A 272 10.70 -5.14 -4.57
N ASN A 273 9.57 -4.42 -4.48
CA ASN A 273 9.23 -3.35 -5.42
C ASN A 273 9.75 -1.95 -5.02
N CYS A 274 11.02 -1.82 -4.61
CA CYS A 274 11.65 -0.50 -4.47
C CYS A 274 11.90 0.19 -5.83
N LEU A 275 11.89 -0.56 -6.93
CA LEU A 275 12.09 -0.05 -8.29
C LEU A 275 13.40 0.76 -8.38
N ASP A 276 13.36 1.97 -8.94
CA ASP A 276 14.54 2.81 -9.15
C ASP A 276 15.18 3.33 -7.84
N HIS A 277 14.53 3.16 -6.69
CA HIS A 277 15.19 3.38 -5.39
C HIS A 277 16.39 2.45 -5.17
N PHE A 278 16.49 1.31 -5.89
CA PHE A 278 17.72 0.51 -5.88
C PHE A 278 18.93 1.21 -6.53
N HIS A 279 18.73 2.29 -7.29
CA HIS A 279 19.84 3.14 -7.74
C HIS A 279 20.30 4.14 -6.68
N GLU A 280 19.48 4.40 -5.66
CA GLU A 280 19.82 5.26 -4.54
C GLU A 280 20.70 4.48 -3.55
N LEU A 281 21.79 5.11 -3.11
CA LEU A 281 22.72 4.49 -2.15
C LEU A 281 22.02 4.19 -0.81
N ASP A 282 21.09 5.05 -0.43
CA ASP A 282 20.35 5.02 0.84
C ASP A 282 19.60 3.70 1.01
N THR A 283 19.01 3.14 -0.05
CA THR A 283 18.31 1.84 0.02
C THR A 283 19.22 0.72 0.49
N GLU A 284 20.45 0.66 -0.03
CA GLU A 284 21.44 -0.33 0.41
C GLU A 284 21.98 0.01 1.81
N LEU A 285 22.27 1.28 2.07
CA LEU A 285 22.80 1.74 3.36
C LEU A 285 21.86 1.40 4.51
N HIS A 286 20.58 1.75 4.40
CA HIS A 286 19.57 1.41 5.40
C HIS A 286 19.37 -0.09 5.51
N SER A 287 19.47 -0.83 4.39
CA SER A 287 19.40 -2.30 4.46
C SER A 287 20.53 -2.90 5.32
N TRP A 288 21.74 -2.32 5.29
CA TRP A 288 22.85 -2.74 6.15
C TRP A 288 22.63 -2.40 7.62
N GLU A 289 22.09 -1.22 7.91
CA GLU A 289 21.73 -0.79 9.27
C GLU A 289 20.70 -1.75 9.88
N ILE A 290 19.65 -2.08 9.13
CA ILE A 290 18.61 -3.02 9.56
C ILE A 290 19.17 -4.43 9.73
N LEU A 291 20.00 -4.88 8.78
CA LEU A 291 20.66 -6.19 8.90
C LEU A 291 21.48 -6.28 10.19
N LYS A 292 22.17 -5.20 10.59
CA LYS A 292 22.93 -5.17 11.83
C LYS A 292 22.04 -5.39 13.07
N GLU A 293 20.86 -4.78 13.10
CA GLU A 293 19.89 -4.99 14.18
C GLU A 293 19.42 -6.45 14.25
N ILE A 294 19.10 -7.05 13.10
CA ILE A 294 18.71 -8.46 13.01
C ILE A 294 19.85 -9.38 13.50
N VAL A 295 21.09 -9.05 13.14
CA VAL A 295 22.28 -9.78 13.61
C VAL A 295 22.39 -9.69 15.13
N ASP A 296 22.25 -8.52 15.74
CA ASP A 296 22.32 -8.37 17.20
C ASP A 296 21.19 -9.12 17.91
N GLU A 297 19.97 -9.04 17.40
CA GLU A 297 18.83 -9.74 17.96
C GLU A 297 18.93 -11.26 17.82
N SER A 298 19.63 -11.76 16.79
CA SER A 298 19.88 -13.20 16.61
C SER A 298 20.66 -13.83 17.77
N ILE A 299 21.39 -13.04 18.57
CA ILE A 299 22.06 -13.52 19.81
C ILE A 299 21.03 -14.04 20.82
N LYS A 300 19.83 -13.45 20.86
CA LYS A 300 18.73 -13.85 21.75
C LYS A 300 17.95 -15.06 21.23
N MET A 301 18.23 -15.50 20.00
CA MET A 301 17.60 -16.64 19.33
C MET A 301 18.66 -17.69 18.96
N PRO A 302 19.35 -18.28 19.96
CA PRO A 302 20.44 -19.22 19.71
C PRO A 302 20.00 -20.39 18.84
N ASP A 303 20.87 -20.77 17.91
CA ASP A 303 20.69 -21.84 16.94
C ASP A 303 19.53 -21.63 15.92
N LEU A 304 18.92 -20.44 15.86
CA LEU A 304 18.04 -20.10 14.76
C LEU A 304 18.87 -19.61 13.57
N LEU A 305 18.89 -20.38 12.49
CA LEU A 305 19.38 -19.92 11.20
C LEU A 305 18.34 -18.99 10.56
N ILE A 306 18.67 -17.71 10.44
CA ILE A 306 17.84 -16.70 9.78
C ILE A 306 18.38 -16.49 8.37
N ILE A 307 17.51 -16.63 7.37
CA ILE A 307 17.79 -16.30 5.97
C ILE A 307 16.84 -15.16 5.60
N THR A 308 17.40 -14.03 5.17
CA THR A 308 16.67 -12.84 4.70
C THR A 308 17.27 -12.32 3.40
N GLY A 309 16.71 -11.24 2.82
CA GLY A 309 17.13 -10.72 1.52
C GLY A 309 17.38 -9.21 1.53
N MET A 310 18.44 -8.77 0.85
CA MET A 310 18.76 -7.35 0.66
C MET A 310 19.66 -7.12 -0.58
N PRO A 311 19.73 -5.89 -1.11
CA PRO A 311 20.67 -5.53 -2.15
C PRO A 311 22.08 -5.38 -1.56
N ILE A 312 23.11 -5.92 -2.23
CA ILE A 312 24.51 -5.79 -1.81
C ILE A 312 25.39 -5.44 -3.01
N ARG A 313 26.19 -4.38 -2.87
CA ARG A 313 27.16 -3.97 -3.88
C ARG A 313 28.46 -4.75 -3.70
N TYR A 314 28.90 -5.40 -4.79
CA TYR A 314 30.22 -5.99 -4.87
C TYR A 314 30.92 -5.48 -6.14
N ARG A 315 32.07 -4.81 -5.93
CA ARG A 315 32.74 -4.02 -6.97
C ARG A 315 31.79 -2.94 -7.51
N LEU A 316 31.50 -2.95 -8.81
CA LEU A 316 30.59 -2.00 -9.45
C LEU A 316 29.15 -2.52 -9.57
N GLY A 317 28.90 -3.80 -9.28
CA GLY A 317 27.60 -4.42 -9.46
C GLY A 317 26.77 -4.42 -8.18
N LEU A 318 25.49 -4.04 -8.28
CA LEU A 318 24.51 -4.29 -7.25
C LEU A 318 23.89 -5.67 -7.47
N TYR A 319 23.90 -6.51 -6.44
CA TYR A 319 23.36 -7.87 -6.49
C TYR A 319 22.13 -7.97 -5.60
N ASN A 320 21.13 -8.71 -6.07
CA ASN A 320 20.04 -9.18 -5.22
C ASN A 320 20.55 -10.40 -4.43
N CYS A 321 20.57 -10.32 -3.10
CA CYS A 321 21.24 -11.30 -2.25
C CYS A 321 20.33 -11.90 -1.20
N MET A 322 20.49 -13.21 -0.96
CA MET A 322 20.10 -13.85 0.28
C MET A 322 21.26 -13.76 1.28
N VAL A 323 20.95 -13.36 2.50
CA VAL A 323 21.90 -13.25 3.61
C VAL A 323 21.48 -14.22 4.70
N SER A 324 22.39 -15.12 5.06
CA SER A 324 22.22 -16.07 6.16
C SER A 324 23.01 -15.62 7.38
N LEU A 325 22.39 -15.73 8.55
CA LEU A 325 22.96 -15.32 9.83
C LEU A 325 22.45 -16.21 10.97
N ALA A 326 23.26 -16.37 12.01
CA ALA A 326 22.88 -17.02 13.26
C ALA A 326 23.83 -16.58 14.38
N ASN A 327 23.36 -16.64 15.63
CA ASN A 327 24.21 -16.47 16.82
C ASN A 327 25.06 -15.18 16.81
N GLY A 328 24.50 -14.06 16.32
CA GLY A 328 25.21 -12.78 16.25
C GLY A 328 26.21 -12.63 15.11
N ARG A 329 26.17 -13.52 14.10
CA ARG A 329 27.15 -13.55 13.01
C ARG A 329 26.51 -13.76 11.64
N LEU A 330 27.05 -13.09 10.64
CA LEU A 330 26.79 -13.37 9.23
C LEU A 330 27.53 -14.63 8.81
N ILE A 331 26.83 -15.55 8.15
CA ILE A 331 27.35 -16.86 7.74
C ILE A 331 27.75 -16.84 6.27
N PHE A 332 26.81 -16.53 5.39
CA PHE A 332 27.00 -16.60 3.95
C PHE A 332 26.03 -15.67 3.22
N VAL A 333 26.53 -15.04 2.15
CA VAL A 333 25.76 -14.21 1.24
C VAL A 333 25.70 -14.87 -0.14
N TYR A 334 24.50 -15.25 -0.57
CA TYR A 334 24.22 -15.82 -1.88
C TYR A 334 23.64 -14.74 -2.82
N PRO A 335 24.39 -14.26 -3.83
CA PRO A 335 23.86 -13.39 -4.88
C PRO A 335 23.10 -14.19 -5.95
N LYS A 336 21.96 -13.64 -6.39
CA LYS A 336 21.12 -14.19 -7.45
C LYS A 336 21.90 -14.39 -8.75
N THR A 337 21.76 -15.56 -9.34
CA THR A 337 22.46 -16.00 -10.56
C THR A 337 21.60 -15.83 -11.82
N VAL A 338 20.28 -15.84 -11.68
CA VAL A 338 19.33 -15.62 -12.79
C VAL A 338 18.31 -14.56 -12.41
N LEU A 339 18.28 -13.48 -13.18
CA LEU A 339 17.41 -12.33 -12.96
C LEU A 339 16.09 -12.46 -13.74
N ALA A 340 14.97 -12.11 -13.12
CA ALA A 340 13.67 -12.03 -13.79
C ALA A 340 13.57 -10.76 -14.64
N ASN A 341 13.36 -10.90 -15.95
CA ASN A 341 13.28 -9.78 -16.91
C ASN A 341 12.09 -9.88 -17.88
N ASP A 342 11.15 -10.78 -17.59
CA ASP A 342 9.96 -11.00 -18.40
C ASP A 342 8.70 -10.48 -17.71
N ASP A 343 7.68 -10.21 -18.52
CA ASP A 343 6.37 -9.71 -18.10
C ASP A 343 6.45 -8.40 -17.29
N ILE A 344 6.09 -8.42 -16.00
CA ILE A 344 6.19 -7.26 -15.12
C ILE A 344 7.61 -7.08 -14.53
N TYR A 345 8.45 -8.10 -14.58
CA TYR A 345 9.77 -8.14 -13.92
C TYR A 345 10.85 -7.50 -14.79
N ARG A 346 11.75 -6.74 -14.16
CA ARG A 346 12.83 -6.01 -14.84
C ARG A 346 14.08 -5.91 -13.98
N GLU A 347 14.42 -6.97 -13.26
CA GLU A 347 15.53 -6.97 -12.29
C GLU A 347 16.87 -6.55 -12.91
N GLY A 348 17.09 -6.87 -14.19
CA GLY A 348 18.29 -6.46 -14.93
C GLY A 348 18.42 -4.95 -15.15
N ARG A 349 17.40 -4.16 -14.79
CA ARG A 349 17.50 -2.70 -14.70
C ARG A 349 18.36 -2.24 -13.53
N TRP A 350 18.28 -2.94 -12.40
CA TRP A 350 18.90 -2.52 -11.12
C TRP A 350 20.05 -3.44 -10.70
N PHE A 351 19.91 -4.74 -10.97
CA PHE A 351 20.81 -5.78 -10.49
C PHE A 351 21.64 -6.38 -11.61
N VAL A 352 22.79 -6.94 -11.24
CA VAL A 352 23.60 -7.82 -12.09
C VAL A 352 23.54 -9.25 -11.58
N SER A 353 23.59 -10.21 -12.49
CA SER A 353 23.63 -11.63 -12.11
C SER A 353 25.03 -12.04 -11.65
N TRP A 354 25.07 -12.94 -10.67
CA TRP A 354 26.31 -13.61 -10.30
C TRP A 354 26.63 -14.74 -11.28
N VAL A 355 27.66 -14.55 -12.10
CA VAL A 355 28.04 -15.48 -13.17
C VAL A 355 29.15 -16.47 -12.78
N HIS A 356 29.76 -16.31 -11.60
CA HIS A 356 30.88 -17.15 -11.18
C HIS A 356 30.39 -18.41 -10.46
N LYS A 357 30.10 -19.45 -11.25
CA LYS A 357 29.71 -20.77 -10.74
C LYS A 357 30.75 -21.35 -9.78
N ASN A 358 30.29 -21.96 -8.68
CA ASN A 358 31.10 -22.64 -7.66
C ASN A 358 32.25 -21.77 -7.13
N LYS A 359 32.02 -20.46 -6.99
CA LYS A 359 33.02 -19.50 -6.52
C LYS A 359 32.50 -18.70 -5.34
N ILE A 360 33.27 -18.71 -4.26
CA ILE A 360 33.10 -17.85 -3.09
C ILE A 360 34.27 -16.88 -3.01
N VAL A 361 33.98 -15.65 -2.63
CA VAL A 361 34.95 -14.59 -2.31
C VAL A 361 34.66 -14.05 -0.91
N ASN A 362 35.63 -13.37 -0.30
CA ASN A 362 35.41 -12.68 0.97
C ASN A 362 34.94 -11.25 0.69
N LEU A 363 33.67 -10.95 0.99
CA LEU A 363 33.13 -9.60 0.95
C LEU A 363 33.57 -8.86 2.21
N LYS A 364 34.21 -7.70 2.05
CA LYS A 364 34.60 -6.84 3.17
C LYS A 364 33.38 -6.10 3.70
N LEU A 365 33.14 -6.18 5.00
CA LEU A 365 32.08 -5.45 5.69
C LEU A 365 32.58 -4.04 6.02
N ASN A 366 31.71 -3.04 5.91
CA ASN A 366 32.05 -1.69 6.34
C ASN A 366 32.11 -1.65 7.88
N PRO A 367 33.25 -1.29 8.50
CA PRO A 367 33.35 -1.15 9.95
C PRO A 367 32.33 -0.19 10.55
N ASP A 368 31.86 0.81 9.79
CA ASP A 368 30.91 1.82 10.27
C ASP A 368 29.55 1.20 10.66
N PHE A 369 29.17 0.06 10.07
CA PHE A 369 27.96 -0.66 10.46
C PHE A 369 28.12 -1.48 11.75
N GLY A 370 29.32 -1.51 12.35
CA GLY A 370 29.55 -2.11 13.67
C GLY A 370 29.51 -3.64 13.72
N PHE A 371 29.64 -4.34 12.59
CA PHE A 371 29.75 -5.81 12.61
C PHE A 371 31.03 -6.27 13.32
N SER A 372 30.94 -7.36 14.08
CA SER A 372 32.11 -7.99 14.72
C SER A 372 33.04 -8.69 13.72
N GLN A 373 32.58 -8.86 12.47
CA GLN A 373 33.30 -9.52 11.39
C GLN A 373 33.91 -8.48 10.45
N GLU A 374 35.13 -8.72 9.99
CA GLU A 374 35.75 -7.91 8.93
C GLU A 374 35.24 -8.33 7.54
N THR A 375 34.90 -9.61 7.37
CA THR A 375 34.47 -10.17 6.09
C THR A 375 33.38 -11.23 6.26
N VAL A 376 32.58 -11.42 5.21
CA VAL A 376 31.62 -12.53 5.07
C VAL A 376 31.83 -13.28 3.74
N PRO A 377 31.72 -14.61 3.70
CA PRO A 377 31.70 -15.38 2.46
C PRO A 377 30.55 -14.93 1.53
N PHE A 378 30.87 -14.66 0.26
CA PHE A 378 29.95 -14.16 -0.76
C PHE A 378 30.11 -14.94 -2.07
N GLY A 379 29.05 -15.50 -2.63
CA GLY A 379 29.07 -16.13 -3.96
C GLY A 379 28.21 -17.38 -4.07
N ASN A 380 28.68 -18.37 -4.84
CA ASN A 380 27.90 -19.57 -5.17
C ASN A 380 28.47 -20.80 -4.47
N GLY A 381 27.69 -21.37 -3.56
CA GLY A 381 28.02 -22.51 -2.69
C GLY A 381 26.85 -22.84 -1.76
N PHE A 382 27.09 -23.70 -0.77
CA PHE A 382 26.09 -24.07 0.24
C PHE A 382 26.70 -24.01 1.65
N ILE A 383 25.85 -24.02 2.69
CA ILE A 383 26.28 -23.97 4.09
C ILE A 383 26.09 -25.33 4.77
N GLU A 384 26.93 -25.61 5.76
CA GLU A 384 26.84 -26.83 6.58
C GLU A 384 26.89 -26.45 8.07
N SER A 385 25.91 -26.91 8.83
CA SER A 385 25.81 -26.68 10.27
C SER A 385 26.80 -27.55 11.04
N LYS A 386 27.01 -27.26 12.32
CA LYS A 386 27.94 -28.01 13.19
C LYS A 386 27.57 -29.48 13.36
N ASP A 387 26.29 -29.78 13.31
CA ASP A 387 25.72 -31.12 13.37
C ASP A 387 25.49 -31.75 11.99
N GLY A 388 26.05 -31.16 10.93
CA GLY A 388 26.17 -31.77 9.60
C GLY A 388 24.98 -31.58 8.67
N VAL A 389 24.03 -30.70 8.99
CA VAL A 389 22.89 -30.40 8.12
C VAL A 389 23.34 -29.47 6.99
N LYS A 390 23.09 -29.88 5.75
CA LYS A 390 23.48 -29.12 4.55
C LYS A 390 22.31 -28.30 4.00
N ILE A 391 22.51 -26.99 3.86
CA ILE A 391 21.48 -26.04 3.39
C ILE A 391 21.96 -25.31 2.13
N GLY A 392 21.12 -25.33 1.09
CA GLY A 392 21.34 -24.71 -0.20
C GLY A 392 20.41 -23.52 -0.44
N PHE A 393 20.78 -22.71 -1.44
CA PHE A 393 20.11 -21.46 -1.76
C PHE A 393 19.65 -21.46 -3.22
N GLU A 394 18.41 -21.05 -3.43
CA GLU A 394 17.82 -20.78 -4.73
C GLU A 394 16.94 -19.53 -4.60
N MET A 395 16.80 -18.70 -5.62
CA MET A 395 16.02 -17.46 -5.51
C MET A 395 15.04 -17.29 -6.66
N CYS A 396 13.74 -17.20 -6.34
CA CYS A 396 12.65 -16.91 -7.26
C CYS A 396 12.82 -17.56 -8.64
N GLU A 397 13.15 -16.77 -9.66
CA GLU A 397 13.28 -17.17 -11.07
C GLU A 397 14.20 -18.38 -11.28
N GLU A 398 15.21 -18.57 -10.43
CA GLU A 398 16.17 -19.68 -10.54
C GLU A 398 15.49 -21.06 -10.56
N MET A 399 14.37 -21.21 -9.83
CA MET A 399 13.60 -22.46 -9.77
C MET A 399 12.93 -22.83 -11.11
N TRP A 400 12.64 -21.83 -11.95
CA TRP A 400 11.95 -21.99 -13.24
C TRP A 400 12.93 -22.33 -14.37
N THR A 401 14.24 -22.18 -14.12
CA THR A 401 15.26 -22.39 -15.13
C THR A 401 15.45 -23.87 -15.45
N ALA A 402 15.75 -24.17 -16.72
CA ALA A 402 15.96 -25.55 -17.17
C ALA A 402 17.11 -26.27 -16.42
N ARG A 403 18.05 -25.51 -15.85
CA ARG A 403 19.15 -26.01 -15.03
C ARG A 403 19.14 -25.28 -13.68
N SER A 404 18.04 -25.45 -12.94
CA SER A 404 17.89 -24.84 -11.62
C SER A 404 19.03 -25.22 -10.67
N PRO A 405 19.51 -24.30 -9.81
CA PRO A 405 20.54 -24.57 -8.80
C PRO A 405 20.22 -25.79 -7.93
N SER A 406 18.95 -26.05 -7.67
CA SER A 406 18.48 -27.22 -6.93
C SER A 406 19.06 -28.55 -7.44
N ASN A 407 19.24 -28.71 -8.75
CA ASN A 407 19.79 -29.95 -9.32
C ASN A 407 21.22 -30.18 -8.83
N ASP A 408 22.10 -29.19 -8.97
CA ASP A 408 23.50 -29.29 -8.56
C ASP A 408 23.60 -29.42 -7.02
N LEU A 409 22.79 -28.65 -6.27
CA LEU A 409 22.72 -28.74 -4.80
C LEU A 409 22.36 -30.15 -4.32
N ALA A 410 21.33 -30.76 -4.90
CA ALA A 410 20.90 -32.10 -4.52
C ALA A 410 21.97 -33.17 -4.79
N LEU A 411 22.73 -33.04 -5.89
CA LEU A 411 23.84 -33.94 -6.22
C LEU A 411 25.02 -33.81 -5.24
N GLN A 412 25.18 -32.66 -4.59
CA GLN A 412 26.16 -32.44 -3.51
C GLN A 412 25.68 -32.96 -2.14
N GLY A 413 24.47 -33.55 -2.10
CA GLY A 413 23.88 -34.06 -0.86
C GLY A 413 23.23 -32.98 0.01
N VAL A 414 22.95 -31.79 -0.51
CA VAL A 414 22.21 -30.75 0.23
C VAL A 414 20.81 -31.25 0.57
N GLU A 415 20.46 -31.23 1.85
CA GLU A 415 19.22 -31.81 2.37
C GLU A 415 18.06 -30.83 2.35
N ILE A 416 18.35 -29.54 2.58
CA ILE A 416 17.37 -28.46 2.65
C ILE A 416 17.72 -27.41 1.59
N ILE A 417 16.79 -27.09 0.70
CA ILE A 417 16.92 -26.02 -0.28
C ILE A 417 15.97 -24.90 0.13
N CYS A 418 16.52 -23.71 0.33
CA CYS A 418 15.78 -22.51 0.68
C CYS A 418 15.58 -21.63 -0.56
N ASN A 419 14.31 -21.40 -0.90
CA ASN A 419 13.89 -20.51 -1.97
C ASN A 419 13.20 -19.25 -1.43
N SER A 420 13.89 -18.11 -1.53
CA SER A 420 13.31 -16.78 -1.27
C SER A 420 12.76 -16.19 -2.58
N SER A 421 11.51 -15.72 -2.56
CA SER A 421 10.77 -15.31 -3.76
C SER A 421 10.03 -13.97 -3.63
N GLY A 422 9.95 -13.25 -4.75
CA GLY A 422 9.02 -12.14 -5.04
C GLY A 422 8.04 -12.50 -6.17
N SER A 423 7.26 -13.58 -6.01
CA SER A 423 6.31 -14.04 -7.02
C SER A 423 4.91 -13.42 -6.83
N HIS A 424 4.55 -12.48 -7.70
CA HIS A 424 3.21 -11.87 -7.74
C HIS A 424 2.12 -12.88 -8.15
N HIS A 425 0.88 -12.54 -7.77
CA HIS A 425 -0.35 -13.23 -8.11
C HIS A 425 -0.66 -13.13 -9.60
N VAL A 426 -1.05 -14.26 -10.17
CA VAL A 426 -1.73 -14.39 -11.45
C VAL A 426 -2.76 -15.50 -11.25
N LEU A 427 -3.95 -15.37 -11.82
CA LEU A 427 -5.02 -16.35 -11.63
C LEU A 427 -4.54 -17.80 -11.85
N GLY A 428 -4.69 -18.63 -10.82
CA GLY A 428 -4.33 -20.04 -10.81
C GLY A 428 -2.81 -20.35 -10.82
N LYS A 429 -1.93 -19.34 -10.76
CA LYS A 429 -0.45 -19.52 -10.76
C LYS A 429 0.05 -20.15 -9.48
N SER A 430 -0.51 -19.80 -8.32
CA SER A 430 0.01 -20.23 -7.01
C SER A 430 -0.08 -21.75 -6.83
N TYR A 431 -1.22 -22.37 -7.19
CA TYR A 431 -1.37 -23.82 -7.15
C TYR A 431 -0.43 -24.53 -8.13
N LYS A 432 -0.27 -23.99 -9.34
CA LYS A 432 0.70 -24.52 -10.33
C LYS A 432 2.13 -24.45 -9.79
N ARG A 433 2.52 -23.34 -9.15
CA ARG A 433 3.85 -23.17 -8.54
C ARG A 433 4.14 -24.25 -7.49
N ILE A 434 3.22 -24.49 -6.56
CA ILE A 434 3.39 -25.55 -5.56
C ILE A 434 3.44 -26.92 -6.22
N LYS A 435 2.45 -27.26 -7.06
CA LYS A 435 2.31 -28.61 -7.59
C LYS A 435 3.38 -28.98 -8.63
N GLN A 436 3.67 -28.07 -9.55
CA GLN A 436 4.54 -28.35 -10.69
C GLN A 436 6.02 -28.10 -10.36
N LEU A 437 6.31 -27.13 -9.48
CA LEU A 437 7.69 -26.78 -9.16
C LEU A 437 8.11 -27.25 -7.78
N VAL A 438 7.46 -26.82 -6.71
CA VAL A 438 7.92 -27.19 -5.35
C VAL A 438 7.85 -28.71 -5.14
N LEU A 439 6.69 -29.31 -5.42
CA LEU A 439 6.53 -30.76 -5.34
C LEU A 439 7.27 -31.48 -6.48
N GLY A 440 7.29 -30.91 -7.69
CA GLY A 440 8.03 -31.48 -8.82
C GLY A 440 9.53 -31.59 -8.57
N ILE A 441 10.16 -30.56 -8.00
CA ILE A 441 11.58 -30.51 -7.64
C ILE A 441 11.87 -31.54 -6.54
N THR A 442 11.09 -31.53 -5.46
CA THR A 442 11.31 -32.50 -4.36
C THR A 442 11.00 -33.94 -4.75
N SER A 443 10.06 -34.16 -5.69
CA SER A 443 9.82 -35.48 -6.27
C SER A 443 10.95 -35.95 -7.19
N LYS A 444 11.58 -35.04 -7.92
CA LYS A 444 12.67 -35.38 -8.84
C LYS A 444 13.99 -35.60 -8.09
N LEU A 445 14.29 -34.73 -7.13
CA LEU A 445 15.61 -34.65 -6.50
C LEU A 445 15.65 -35.23 -5.09
N GLY A 446 14.49 -35.40 -4.44
CA GLY A 446 14.42 -35.60 -3.00
C GLY A 446 14.91 -34.37 -2.22
N GLY A 447 14.73 -34.39 -0.91
CA GLY A 447 15.10 -33.30 -0.02
C GLY A 447 13.93 -32.43 0.39
N VAL A 448 14.24 -31.52 1.29
CA VAL A 448 13.34 -30.52 1.84
C VAL A 448 13.44 -29.28 0.99
N TYR A 449 12.30 -28.71 0.61
CA TYR A 449 12.24 -27.44 -0.11
C TYR A 449 11.40 -26.47 0.70
N MET A 450 12.04 -25.42 1.19
CA MET A 450 11.40 -24.31 1.88
C MET A 450 11.22 -23.18 0.87
N TYR A 451 9.98 -22.86 0.53
CA TYR A 451 9.63 -21.76 -0.35
C TYR A 451 9.04 -20.62 0.49
N SER A 452 9.58 -19.42 0.38
CA SER A 452 9.09 -18.22 1.06
C SER A 452 8.85 -17.10 0.06
N ASN A 453 7.65 -16.52 0.10
CA ASN A 453 7.22 -15.47 -0.81
C ASN A 453 6.73 -14.25 -0.04
N HIS A 454 6.82 -13.09 -0.68
CA HIS A 454 6.09 -11.90 -0.22
C HIS A 454 4.60 -12.17 -0.13
N ARG A 455 3.90 -11.40 0.72
CA ARG A 455 2.44 -11.41 0.85
C ARG A 455 1.92 -9.98 0.90
N GLY A 456 0.76 -9.75 0.29
CA GLY A 456 0.17 -8.41 0.26
C GLY A 456 0.62 -7.57 -0.93
N MET A 457 0.34 -6.28 -0.89
CA MET A 457 0.84 -5.27 -1.84
C MET A 457 1.96 -4.48 -1.19
N ASP A 458 3.07 -4.23 -1.88
CA ASP A 458 4.31 -3.60 -1.36
C ASP A 458 4.62 -2.22 -1.96
N GLY A 459 3.68 -1.60 -2.68
CA GLY A 459 3.80 -0.24 -3.23
C GLY A 459 3.44 -0.11 -4.72
N GLU A 460 3.00 -1.20 -5.36
CA GLU A 460 2.70 -1.24 -6.80
C GLU A 460 1.31 -1.88 -7.07
N ARG A 461 0.97 -2.11 -8.34
CA ARG A 461 -0.31 -2.68 -8.80
C ARG A 461 -0.39 -4.20 -8.62
N VAL A 462 0.72 -4.83 -8.29
CA VAL A 462 0.79 -6.27 -8.01
C VAL A 462 0.41 -6.59 -6.59
N TYR A 463 -0.10 -7.81 -6.40
CA TYR A 463 -0.29 -8.42 -5.09
C TYR A 463 0.54 -9.69 -5.05
N PHE A 464 1.26 -9.92 -3.96
CA PHE A 464 1.97 -11.17 -3.71
C PHE A 464 1.07 -12.13 -2.95
N ASP A 465 0.89 -13.31 -3.52
CA ASP A 465 -0.06 -14.32 -3.05
C ASP A 465 0.47 -15.18 -1.89
N GLY A 466 1.61 -14.82 -1.29
CA GLY A 466 2.22 -15.64 -0.25
C GLY A 466 2.41 -17.08 -0.72
N MET A 467 1.66 -18.00 -0.10
CA MET A 467 1.76 -19.45 -0.32
C MET A 467 3.17 -20.01 -0.05
N SER A 468 3.93 -19.35 0.83
CA SER A 468 5.13 -19.89 1.44
C SER A 468 4.84 -21.28 1.99
N SER A 469 5.69 -22.25 1.68
CA SER A 469 5.42 -23.67 1.88
C SER A 469 6.68 -24.48 2.20
N ILE A 470 6.48 -25.62 2.84
CA ILE A 470 7.55 -26.58 3.13
C ILE A 470 7.12 -27.94 2.58
N ALA A 471 7.94 -28.49 1.70
CA ALA A 471 7.76 -29.81 1.11
C ALA A 471 8.98 -30.70 1.37
N GLN A 472 8.77 -32.02 1.42
CA GLN A 472 9.85 -33.00 1.44
C GLN A 472 9.46 -34.20 0.57
N ASN A 473 10.33 -34.60 -0.35
CA ASN A 473 10.17 -35.82 -1.15
C ASN A 473 8.77 -35.99 -1.79
N ASN A 474 8.23 -34.96 -2.46
CA ASN A 474 6.89 -34.90 -3.07
C ASN A 474 5.70 -34.71 -2.10
N ASP A 475 5.92 -34.74 -0.79
CA ASP A 475 4.89 -34.47 0.20
C ASP A 475 4.95 -33.00 0.65
N LEU A 476 3.80 -32.32 0.68
CA LEU A 476 3.69 -30.99 1.28
C LEU A 476 3.39 -31.13 2.77
N PHE A 477 4.08 -30.40 3.64
CA PHE A 477 3.89 -30.46 5.09
C PHE A 477 3.14 -29.24 5.65
N THR A 478 3.39 -28.07 5.08
CA THR A 478 2.68 -26.85 5.48
C THR A 478 2.71 -25.80 4.38
N HIS A 479 1.73 -24.89 4.41
CA HIS A 479 1.74 -23.65 3.64
C HIS A 479 0.95 -22.55 4.37
N ILE A 480 1.35 -21.29 4.17
CA ILE A 480 0.58 -20.12 4.63
C ILE A 480 -0.62 -19.86 3.70
N PRO A 481 -1.66 -19.15 4.16
CA PRO A 481 -2.78 -18.74 3.30
C PRO A 481 -2.36 -17.90 2.09
N GLN A 482 -3.17 -17.95 1.02
CA GLN A 482 -2.88 -17.28 -0.27
C GLN A 482 -3.22 -15.78 -0.28
N PHE A 483 -4.36 -15.40 0.29
CA PHE A 483 -4.84 -14.02 0.29
C PHE A 483 -5.28 -13.64 1.69
N ASP A 484 -4.58 -12.70 2.28
CA ASP A 484 -4.68 -12.41 3.69
C ASP A 484 -4.30 -10.95 3.98
N LEU A 485 -4.59 -10.47 5.18
CA LEU A 485 -4.57 -9.03 5.48
C LEU A 485 -3.28 -8.58 6.18
N GLU A 486 -2.70 -9.45 7.01
CA GLU A 486 -1.50 -9.14 7.77
C GLU A 486 -0.28 -9.07 6.85
N ASP A 487 0.71 -8.26 7.19
CA ASP A 487 1.96 -8.21 6.42
C ASP A 487 2.87 -9.43 6.70
N THR A 488 2.64 -10.15 7.81
CA THR A 488 3.46 -11.29 8.24
C THR A 488 2.63 -12.51 8.59
N CYS A 489 3.08 -13.68 8.18
CA CYS A 489 2.55 -14.95 8.65
C CYS A 489 3.66 -16.01 8.65
N THR A 490 3.79 -16.76 9.74
CA THR A 490 4.70 -17.90 9.81
C THR A 490 3.93 -19.19 10.06
N LYS A 491 4.39 -20.26 9.42
CA LYS A 491 4.05 -21.64 9.78
C LYS A 491 5.32 -22.48 9.79
N ASN A 492 5.39 -23.40 10.72
CA ASN A 492 6.49 -24.33 10.88
C ASN A 492 6.01 -25.79 10.75
N CYS A 493 6.95 -26.70 10.52
CA CYS A 493 6.72 -28.13 10.58
C CYS A 493 7.98 -28.83 11.11
N LEU A 494 7.79 -30.01 11.71
CA LEU A 494 8.88 -30.87 12.15
C LEU A 494 9.01 -32.05 11.18
N ILE A 495 10.19 -32.19 10.60
CA ILE A 495 10.49 -33.16 9.54
C ILE A 495 11.69 -34.03 9.90
N ASN A 496 11.77 -35.21 9.30
CA ASN A 496 12.88 -36.14 9.49
C ASN A 496 13.78 -36.14 8.24
N LEU A 497 15.02 -35.69 8.37
CA LEU A 497 15.99 -35.62 7.26
C LEU A 497 16.46 -37.00 6.79
N ASP A 498 16.45 -38.04 7.64
CA ASP A 498 16.80 -39.40 7.22
C ASP A 498 15.91 -39.91 6.08
N LYS A 499 14.65 -39.42 6.01
CA LYS A 499 13.75 -39.73 4.89
C LYS A 499 14.33 -39.27 3.56
N THR A 500 15.02 -38.12 3.52
CA THR A 500 15.71 -37.61 2.33
C THR A 500 16.84 -38.54 1.92
N THR A 501 17.67 -38.95 2.88
CA THR A 501 18.80 -39.85 2.66
C THR A 501 18.33 -41.18 2.08
N VAL A 502 17.29 -41.78 2.68
CA VAL A 502 16.69 -43.03 2.18
C VAL A 502 16.05 -42.83 0.81
N TYR A 503 15.30 -41.73 0.61
CA TYR A 503 14.65 -41.43 -0.67
C TYR A 503 15.65 -41.37 -1.82
N ARG A 504 16.73 -40.59 -1.66
CA ARG A 504 17.78 -40.46 -2.67
C ARG A 504 18.58 -41.75 -2.82
N GLY A 505 18.90 -42.44 -1.74
CA GLY A 505 19.65 -43.71 -1.75
C GLY A 505 18.96 -44.82 -2.54
N ASN A 506 17.63 -44.79 -2.63
CA ASN A 506 16.83 -45.73 -3.43
C ASN A 506 16.83 -45.41 -4.93
N ILE A 507 17.35 -44.25 -5.35
CA ILE A 507 17.39 -43.83 -6.76
C ILE A 507 18.81 -43.98 -7.29
N ALA A 508 19.12 -45.18 -7.82
CA ALA A 508 20.46 -45.54 -8.28
C ALA A 508 21.05 -44.58 -9.33
N SER A 509 20.22 -44.05 -10.24
CA SER A 509 20.66 -43.09 -11.26
C SER A 509 21.15 -41.78 -10.63
N THR A 510 20.44 -41.25 -9.63
CA THR A 510 20.83 -40.03 -8.91
C THR A 510 22.14 -40.24 -8.16
N CYS A 511 22.33 -41.39 -7.52
CA CYS A 511 23.59 -41.74 -6.85
C CYS A 511 24.77 -41.79 -7.84
N GLN A 512 24.56 -42.37 -9.02
CA GLN A 512 25.57 -42.39 -10.08
C GLN A 512 25.90 -40.99 -10.61
N GLU A 513 24.90 -40.13 -10.82
CA GLU A 513 25.12 -38.74 -11.23
C GLU A 513 25.86 -37.95 -10.15
N SER A 514 25.50 -38.12 -8.87
CA SER A 514 26.17 -37.49 -7.74
C SER A 514 27.66 -37.84 -7.70
N SER A 515 28.00 -39.12 -7.90
CA SER A 515 29.41 -39.57 -7.95
C SER A 515 30.25 -38.95 -9.09
N ARG A 516 29.60 -38.38 -10.10
CA ARG A 516 30.24 -37.71 -11.25
C ARG A 516 30.19 -36.19 -11.14
N SER A 517 29.43 -35.66 -10.20
CA SER A 517 29.29 -34.21 -10.00
C SER A 517 30.58 -33.63 -9.43
N GLY A 518 30.95 -32.44 -9.90
CA GLY A 518 32.13 -31.73 -9.38
C GLY A 518 31.83 -31.06 -8.04
N ASP A 519 32.86 -30.82 -7.25
CA ASP A 519 32.72 -30.21 -5.92
C ASP A 519 32.16 -28.78 -5.98
N MET A 520 31.31 -28.46 -5.02
CA MET A 520 30.80 -27.12 -4.78
C MET A 520 31.31 -26.59 -3.43
N PRO A 521 31.67 -25.29 -3.32
CA PRO A 521 32.17 -24.73 -2.07
C PRO A 521 31.17 -24.85 -0.91
N ILE A 522 31.71 -25.15 0.27
CA ILE A 522 30.97 -25.31 1.53
C ILE A 522 31.41 -24.23 2.51
N VAL A 523 30.45 -23.60 3.18
CA VAL A 523 30.68 -22.66 4.29
C VAL A 523 30.14 -23.25 5.58
N ASN A 524 31.04 -23.58 6.51
CA ASN A 524 30.68 -24.16 7.81
C ASN A 524 30.28 -23.07 8.82
N PHE A 525 29.29 -23.34 9.67
CA PHE A 525 28.87 -22.42 10.73
C PHE A 525 28.50 -23.13 12.04
N ASP A 526 28.65 -22.42 13.16
CA ASP A 526 28.43 -22.94 14.52
C ASP A 526 26.98 -22.71 14.97
N ALA A 527 26.09 -23.60 14.55
CA ALA A 527 24.72 -23.73 15.05
C ALA A 527 24.27 -25.20 15.00
N ILE A 528 23.37 -25.58 15.91
CA ILE A 528 22.80 -26.93 15.99
C ILE A 528 21.34 -26.91 15.50
N LEU A 529 21.10 -27.55 14.35
CA LEU A 529 19.79 -27.56 13.68
C LEU A 529 18.97 -28.83 13.94
N LEU A 530 19.60 -29.91 14.39
CA LEU A 530 18.96 -31.16 14.76
C LEU A 530 18.46 -31.10 16.20
N ASN A 531 17.29 -31.70 16.44
CA ASN A 531 16.75 -31.82 17.79
C ASN A 531 17.46 -32.94 18.56
N SER A 532 17.94 -32.62 19.76
CA SER A 532 18.63 -33.58 20.64
C SER A 532 17.71 -34.61 21.30
N ASN A 533 16.39 -34.37 21.35
CA ASN A 533 15.40 -35.25 21.98
C ASN A 533 14.30 -35.67 20.99
N THR A 534 14.51 -36.79 20.29
CA THR A 534 13.63 -37.29 19.23
C THR A 534 12.52 -38.22 19.71
N ILE A 535 12.61 -38.74 20.95
CA ILE A 535 11.76 -39.85 21.43
C ILE A 535 10.29 -39.41 21.67
N ASN A 536 10.05 -38.13 21.97
CA ASN A 536 8.71 -37.61 22.30
C ASN A 536 8.18 -36.57 21.30
N GLN A 537 8.83 -36.40 20.14
CA GLN A 537 8.41 -35.40 19.16
C GLN A 537 7.48 -36.01 18.09
N GLN A 538 6.32 -35.40 17.92
CA GLN A 538 5.39 -35.77 16.86
C GLN A 538 5.82 -35.10 15.55
N LEU A 539 6.24 -35.92 14.57
CA LEU A 539 6.54 -35.43 13.22
C LEU A 539 5.27 -34.86 12.57
N SER A 540 5.43 -33.81 11.77
CA SER A 540 4.37 -33.29 10.94
C SER A 540 3.95 -34.32 9.89
N LEU A 541 2.65 -34.36 9.59
CA LEU A 541 2.09 -35.23 8.56
C LEU A 541 1.92 -34.44 7.25
N PRO A 542 2.02 -35.12 6.09
CA PRO A 542 1.70 -34.51 4.82
C PRO A 542 0.26 -33.96 4.78
N ILE A 543 0.07 -32.87 4.06
CA ILE A 543 -1.21 -32.20 3.83
C ILE A 543 -1.53 -32.13 2.35
N GLU A 544 -2.82 -32.07 2.03
CA GLU A 544 -3.31 -31.84 0.67
C GLU A 544 -3.71 -30.37 0.52
N VAL A 545 -3.26 -29.71 -0.55
CA VAL A 545 -3.68 -28.34 -0.89
C VAL A 545 -4.93 -28.40 -1.75
N LYS A 546 -6.03 -27.84 -1.24
CA LYS A 546 -7.22 -27.58 -2.06
C LYS A 546 -7.00 -26.26 -2.82
N PRO A 547 -6.92 -26.29 -4.16
CA PRO A 547 -6.82 -25.06 -4.93
C PRO A 547 -8.10 -24.25 -4.83
N LEU A 548 -7.96 -22.94 -4.73
CA LEU A 548 -9.05 -22.03 -5.05
C LEU A 548 -9.27 -22.05 -6.57
N SER A 549 -10.53 -22.02 -6.99
CA SER A 549 -10.88 -21.75 -8.38
C SER A 549 -10.55 -20.30 -8.75
N ASP A 550 -10.39 -20.00 -10.04
CA ASP A 550 -10.09 -18.64 -10.50
C ASP A 550 -11.12 -17.62 -9.96
N VAL A 551 -12.39 -18.00 -9.84
CA VAL A 551 -13.46 -17.14 -9.32
C VAL A 551 -13.32 -16.92 -7.81
N GLU A 552 -12.95 -17.95 -7.06
CA GLU A 552 -12.65 -17.81 -5.62
C GLU A 552 -11.42 -16.93 -5.40
N GLU A 553 -10.38 -17.05 -6.23
CA GLU A 553 -9.24 -16.13 -6.17
C GLU A 553 -9.70 -14.67 -6.39
N LEU A 554 -10.61 -14.41 -7.34
CA LEU A 554 -11.18 -13.08 -7.57
C LEU A 554 -12.02 -12.54 -6.40
N CYS A 555 -12.61 -13.41 -5.58
CA CYS A 555 -13.31 -12.99 -4.36
C CYS A 555 -12.35 -12.57 -3.24
N HIS A 556 -11.08 -12.96 -3.30
CA HIS A 556 -10.13 -12.76 -2.22
C HIS A 556 -9.00 -11.78 -2.57
N ALA A 557 -8.41 -11.88 -3.76
CA ALA A 557 -7.18 -11.21 -4.10
C ALA A 557 -7.35 -9.69 -4.33
N PRO A 558 -8.30 -9.22 -5.16
CA PRO A 558 -8.57 -7.78 -5.31
C PRO A 558 -9.01 -7.14 -3.99
N ALA A 559 -9.79 -7.88 -3.18
CA ALA A 559 -10.24 -7.45 -1.87
C ALA A 559 -9.06 -7.19 -0.92
N ALA A 560 -8.12 -8.14 -0.79
CA ALA A 560 -6.92 -7.93 0.02
C ALA A 560 -6.04 -6.81 -0.55
N TRP A 561 -5.87 -6.73 -1.87
CA TRP A 561 -5.11 -5.67 -2.52
C TRP A 561 -5.66 -4.27 -2.21
N MET A 562 -6.98 -4.07 -2.33
CA MET A 562 -7.62 -2.79 -2.00
C MET A 562 -7.46 -2.43 -0.52
N TRP A 563 -7.49 -3.41 0.39
CA TRP A 563 -7.29 -3.13 1.82
C TRP A 563 -5.87 -2.66 2.11
N HIS A 564 -4.86 -3.33 1.53
CA HIS A 564 -3.48 -2.87 1.63
C HIS A 564 -3.31 -1.46 1.06
N TYR A 565 -3.97 -1.16 -0.06
CA TYR A 565 -3.91 0.17 -0.67
C TYR A 565 -4.54 1.24 0.22
N LEU A 566 -5.74 0.98 0.75
CA LEU A 566 -6.46 1.92 1.61
C LEU A 566 -5.64 2.24 2.87
N ARG A 567 -5.17 1.22 3.60
CA ARG A 567 -4.44 1.44 4.86
C ARG A 567 -3.08 2.11 4.67
N ARG A 568 -2.41 1.85 3.53
CA ARG A 568 -1.07 2.42 3.25
C ARG A 568 -1.15 3.83 2.67
N SER A 569 -2.19 4.13 1.88
CA SER A 569 -2.47 5.48 1.37
C SER A 569 -3.11 6.42 2.39
N LYS A 570 -3.54 5.89 3.55
CA LYS A 570 -4.14 6.66 4.65
C LYS A 570 -5.40 7.44 4.26
N GLN A 571 -6.04 7.01 3.18
CA GLN A 571 -7.31 7.57 2.71
C GLN A 571 -8.46 7.01 3.56
N SER A 572 -9.56 7.74 3.63
CA SER A 572 -10.69 7.39 4.51
C SER A 572 -11.63 6.35 3.90
N GLY A 573 -11.50 6.12 2.59
CA GLY A 573 -12.32 5.14 1.87
C GLY A 573 -12.20 5.24 0.36
N PHE A 574 -13.24 4.79 -0.31
CA PHE A 574 -13.37 4.68 -1.75
C PHE A 574 -14.58 5.47 -2.26
N PHE A 575 -14.39 6.10 -3.41
CA PHE A 575 -15.45 6.68 -4.23
C PHE A 575 -15.62 5.86 -5.50
N LEU A 576 -16.84 5.39 -5.78
CA LEU A 576 -17.13 4.57 -6.95
C LEU A 576 -18.30 5.16 -7.77
N PRO A 577 -18.07 5.58 -9.02
CA PRO A 577 -19.13 5.83 -9.98
C PRO A 577 -19.89 4.51 -10.28
N LEU A 578 -21.06 4.34 -9.68
CA LEU A 578 -21.85 3.10 -9.76
C LEU A 578 -22.93 3.24 -10.83
N SER A 579 -22.74 2.60 -11.99
CA SER A 579 -23.65 2.73 -13.14
C SER A 579 -24.85 1.78 -13.12
N GLY A 580 -24.85 0.79 -12.22
CA GLY A 580 -25.81 -0.33 -12.26
C GLY A 580 -25.49 -1.39 -13.31
N GLY A 581 -24.38 -1.24 -14.04
CA GLY A 581 -23.84 -2.25 -14.95
C GLY A 581 -22.97 -3.29 -14.23
N GLN A 582 -22.60 -4.35 -14.96
CA GLN A 582 -21.86 -5.49 -14.41
C GLN A 582 -20.47 -5.10 -13.84
N ASP A 583 -19.73 -4.20 -14.49
CA ASP A 583 -18.34 -3.88 -14.10
C ASP A 583 -18.28 -3.08 -12.80
N SER A 584 -18.97 -1.93 -12.72
CA SER A 584 -19.00 -1.12 -11.50
C SER A 584 -19.63 -1.89 -10.34
N SER A 585 -20.61 -2.75 -10.61
CA SER A 585 -21.19 -3.63 -9.59
C SER A 585 -20.19 -4.66 -9.08
N SER A 586 -19.32 -5.18 -9.95
CA SER A 586 -18.24 -6.09 -9.54
C SER A 586 -17.27 -5.39 -8.59
N VAL A 587 -16.88 -4.14 -8.89
CA VAL A 587 -16.02 -3.34 -8.01
C VAL A 587 -16.68 -3.10 -6.64
N ALA A 588 -17.96 -2.71 -6.63
CA ALA A 588 -18.70 -2.51 -5.38
C ALA A 588 -18.76 -3.78 -4.51
N LEU A 589 -18.98 -4.93 -5.15
CA LEU A 589 -18.99 -6.23 -4.47
C LEU A 589 -17.60 -6.63 -3.97
N MET A 590 -16.52 -6.33 -4.70
CA MET A 590 -15.15 -6.57 -4.20
C MET A 590 -14.84 -5.76 -2.95
N VAL A 591 -15.31 -4.50 -2.86
CA VAL A 591 -15.18 -3.69 -1.63
C VAL A 591 -16.00 -4.30 -0.49
N ARG A 592 -17.18 -4.84 -0.79
CA ARG A 592 -17.99 -5.58 0.20
C ARG A 592 -17.28 -6.84 0.71
N LEU A 593 -16.72 -7.66 -0.18
CA LEU A 593 -15.96 -8.87 0.17
C LEU A 593 -14.68 -8.54 0.95
N MET A 594 -14.06 -7.40 0.65
CA MET A 594 -12.96 -6.85 1.45
C MET A 594 -13.41 -6.58 2.88
N CYS A 595 -14.55 -5.91 3.07
CA CYS A 595 -15.10 -5.66 4.41
C CYS A 595 -15.33 -6.97 5.17
N GLU A 596 -15.90 -7.97 4.51
CA GLU A 596 -16.17 -9.28 5.12
C GLU A 596 -14.89 -9.98 5.57
N LYS A 597 -13.85 -9.93 4.73
CA LYS A 597 -12.53 -10.48 5.06
C LYS A 597 -11.94 -9.84 6.31
N ILE A 598 -12.02 -8.52 6.42
CA ILE A 598 -11.47 -7.76 7.55
C ILE A 598 -12.24 -8.08 8.82
N CYS A 599 -13.56 -7.99 8.78
CA CYS A 599 -14.41 -8.28 9.94
C CYS A 599 -14.26 -9.74 10.40
N GLU A 600 -14.09 -10.69 9.47
CA GLU A 600 -13.79 -12.08 9.82
C GLU A 600 -12.42 -12.23 10.51
N ALA A 601 -11.37 -11.62 9.97
CA ALA A 601 -10.03 -11.67 10.57
C ALA A 601 -10.01 -11.04 11.98
N VAL A 602 -10.69 -9.90 12.15
CA VAL A 602 -10.86 -9.24 13.46
C VAL A 602 -11.63 -10.13 14.43
N ARG A 603 -12.69 -10.79 13.96
CA ARG A 603 -13.51 -11.69 14.79
C ARG A 603 -12.74 -12.92 15.23
N LEU A 604 -11.86 -13.46 14.38
CA LEU A 604 -11.00 -14.60 14.71
C LEU A 604 -9.86 -14.19 15.66
N ASN A 605 -9.42 -12.93 15.61
CA ASN A 605 -8.30 -12.42 16.39
C ASN A 605 -8.65 -11.11 17.14
N PRO A 606 -9.61 -11.15 18.09
CA PRO A 606 -10.16 -9.95 18.74
C PRO A 606 -9.15 -9.19 19.60
N ASP A 607 -8.10 -9.85 20.09
CA ASP A 607 -7.07 -9.25 20.95
C ASP A 607 -5.78 -8.87 20.19
N SER A 608 -5.72 -9.18 18.89
CA SER A 608 -4.54 -8.86 18.08
C SER A 608 -4.45 -7.36 17.82
N ASN A 609 -3.23 -6.83 17.97
CA ASN A 609 -2.86 -5.45 17.65
C ASN A 609 -2.18 -5.33 16.28
N ASP A 610 -2.41 -6.31 15.38
CA ASP A 610 -1.87 -6.23 14.03
C ASP A 610 -2.43 -5.00 13.29
N PRO A 611 -1.59 -4.14 12.68
CA PRO A 611 -2.04 -2.93 11.97
C PRO A 611 -3.06 -3.21 10.87
N ALA A 612 -3.10 -4.43 10.33
CA ALA A 612 -4.08 -4.84 9.34
C ALA A 612 -5.53 -4.81 9.83
N TYR A 613 -5.76 -4.72 11.14
CA TYR A 613 -7.10 -4.73 11.76
C TYR A 613 -7.63 -3.34 12.13
N PHE A 614 -6.89 -2.29 11.75
CA PHE A 614 -7.21 -0.92 12.13
C PHE A 614 -7.48 -0.07 10.89
N LEU A 615 -8.50 0.79 10.98
CA LEU A 615 -8.79 1.85 10.02
C LEU A 615 -8.73 3.18 10.77
N GLU A 616 -7.94 4.14 10.28
CA GLU A 616 -7.77 5.45 10.94
C GLU A 616 -7.38 5.30 12.44
N GLY A 617 -6.59 4.26 12.73
CA GLY A 617 -6.16 3.89 14.08
C GLY A 617 -7.23 3.28 14.98
N LYS A 618 -8.49 3.12 14.52
CA LYS A 618 -9.55 2.43 15.25
C LYS A 618 -9.61 0.98 14.81
N LYS A 619 -9.74 0.05 15.77
CA LYS A 619 -9.96 -1.35 15.42
C LYS A 619 -11.27 -1.47 14.67
N VAL A 620 -11.22 -2.12 13.51
CA VAL A 620 -12.37 -2.30 12.64
C VAL A 620 -13.45 -3.10 13.38
N ASN A 621 -14.72 -2.73 13.19
CA ASN A 621 -15.83 -3.46 13.79
C ASN A 621 -15.98 -4.85 13.17
N SER A 622 -16.78 -5.72 13.79
CA SER A 622 -17.04 -7.07 13.27
C SER A 622 -18.23 -7.13 12.31
N ASP A 623 -18.84 -6.00 11.91
CA ASP A 623 -19.98 -5.96 10.99
C ASP A 623 -19.54 -5.43 9.61
N PRO A 624 -19.44 -6.31 8.59
CA PRO A 624 -19.01 -5.93 7.25
C PRO A 624 -19.91 -4.87 6.60
N SER A 625 -21.19 -4.81 6.96
CA SER A 625 -22.15 -3.84 6.41
C SER A 625 -21.91 -2.45 6.93
N LEU A 626 -21.60 -2.32 8.21
CA LEU A 626 -21.27 -1.03 8.79
C LEU A 626 -19.93 -0.52 8.28
N LEU A 627 -18.94 -1.41 8.14
CA LEU A 627 -17.67 -1.06 7.54
C LEU A 627 -17.83 -0.61 6.09
N CYS A 628 -18.59 -1.34 5.27
CA CYS A 628 -18.87 -0.97 3.88
C CYS A 628 -19.53 0.42 3.80
N LYS A 629 -20.48 0.72 4.68
CA LYS A 629 -21.10 2.04 4.78
C LYS A 629 -20.10 3.14 5.09
N GLN A 630 -19.15 2.87 5.99
CA GLN A 630 -18.15 3.84 6.40
C GLN A 630 -17.17 4.15 5.25
N ILE A 631 -16.73 3.13 4.53
CA ILE A 631 -15.60 3.27 3.60
C ILE A 631 -16.00 3.37 2.13
N LEU A 632 -17.23 3.03 1.74
CA LEU A 632 -17.66 3.05 0.34
C LEU A 632 -18.74 4.10 0.11
N PHE A 633 -18.37 5.12 -0.67
CA PHE A 633 -19.30 6.05 -1.27
C PHE A 633 -19.50 5.71 -2.75
N THR A 634 -20.76 5.56 -3.14
CA THR A 634 -21.17 5.27 -4.50
C THR A 634 -21.99 6.42 -5.07
N CYS A 635 -21.79 6.73 -6.34
CA CYS A 635 -22.58 7.75 -7.03
C CYS A 635 -23.09 7.23 -8.37
N TYR A 636 -24.41 7.19 -8.54
CA TYR A 636 -25.00 7.03 -9.87
C TYR A 636 -25.01 8.37 -10.57
N MET A 637 -24.34 8.46 -11.71
CA MET A 637 -24.26 9.67 -12.51
C MET A 637 -25.03 9.46 -13.82
N GLY A 638 -26.32 9.80 -13.81
CA GLY A 638 -27.23 9.57 -14.93
C GLY A 638 -27.26 10.73 -15.92
N SER A 639 -27.43 10.42 -17.21
CA SER A 639 -27.82 11.40 -18.23
C SER A 639 -29.33 11.35 -18.48
N ARG A 640 -29.85 12.27 -19.29
CA ARG A 640 -31.25 12.29 -19.76
C ARG A 640 -31.69 11.03 -20.50
N ASN A 641 -30.74 10.25 -21.01
CA ASN A 641 -30.99 9.01 -21.73
C ASN A 641 -30.87 7.77 -20.83
N SER A 642 -30.39 7.93 -19.59
CA SER A 642 -30.20 6.82 -18.66
C SER A 642 -31.54 6.27 -18.16
N SER A 643 -31.68 4.95 -18.15
CA SER A 643 -32.94 4.30 -17.78
C SER A 643 -33.18 4.33 -16.28
N GLN A 644 -34.46 4.34 -15.89
CA GLN A 644 -34.84 4.19 -14.48
C GLN A 644 -34.39 2.83 -13.93
N MET A 645 -34.31 1.80 -14.78
CA MET A 645 -33.85 0.47 -14.41
C MET A 645 -32.38 0.46 -13.94
N THR A 646 -31.45 1.05 -14.69
CA THR A 646 -30.02 1.06 -14.29
C THR A 646 -29.81 1.86 -13.01
N ARG A 647 -30.54 2.96 -12.84
CA ARG A 647 -30.58 3.76 -11.61
C ARG A 647 -31.10 2.96 -10.41
N ASP A 648 -32.21 2.25 -10.57
CA ASP A 648 -32.82 1.45 -9.49
C ASP A 648 -31.94 0.25 -9.11
N LEU A 649 -31.28 -0.37 -10.09
CA LEU A 649 -30.31 -1.43 -9.84
C LEU A 649 -29.07 -0.92 -9.08
N ALA A 650 -28.53 0.24 -9.46
CA ALA A 650 -27.41 0.86 -8.75
C ALA A 650 -27.77 1.20 -7.29
N ALA A 651 -28.90 1.88 -7.08
CA ALA A 651 -29.39 2.21 -5.74
C ALA A 651 -29.79 0.96 -4.94
N GLY A 652 -30.33 -0.06 -5.61
CA GLY A 652 -30.65 -1.36 -5.04
C GLY A 652 -29.43 -2.10 -4.52
N LEU A 653 -28.40 -2.24 -5.37
CA LEU A 653 -27.14 -2.89 -4.98
C LEU A 653 -26.44 -2.12 -3.85
N ALA A 654 -26.39 -0.79 -3.94
CA ALA A 654 -25.78 0.02 -2.88
C ALA A 654 -26.49 -0.18 -1.52
N ARG A 655 -27.82 -0.34 -1.53
CA ARG A 655 -28.58 -0.73 -0.32
C ARG A 655 -28.26 -2.15 0.14
N ASP A 656 -28.16 -3.11 -0.76
CA ASP A 656 -27.88 -4.51 -0.43
C ASP A 656 -26.51 -4.67 0.26
N ILE A 657 -25.49 -3.94 -0.20
CA ILE A 657 -24.14 -3.96 0.41
C ILE A 657 -23.97 -2.92 1.53
N ASN A 658 -24.99 -2.10 1.78
CA ASN A 658 -25.02 -0.99 2.73
C ASN A 658 -23.97 0.11 2.48
N ALA A 659 -23.68 0.44 1.22
CA ALA A 659 -22.82 1.56 0.86
C ALA A 659 -23.55 2.91 0.96
N ASN A 660 -22.82 4.00 1.21
CA ASN A 660 -23.39 5.34 1.04
C ASN A 660 -23.65 5.59 -0.44
N HIS A 661 -24.86 6.03 -0.81
CA HIS A 661 -25.26 6.19 -2.20
C HIS A 661 -25.84 7.57 -2.48
N SER A 662 -25.38 8.19 -3.55
CA SER A 662 -25.95 9.42 -4.09
C SER A 662 -26.29 9.25 -5.57
N ASN A 663 -27.23 10.07 -6.05
CA ASN A 663 -27.62 10.10 -7.45
C ASN A 663 -27.53 11.55 -7.95
N ILE A 664 -26.81 11.75 -9.04
CA ILE A 664 -26.62 13.05 -9.67
C ILE A 664 -27.05 12.94 -11.13
N VAL A 665 -27.83 13.92 -11.59
CA VAL A 665 -28.15 14.08 -13.01
C VAL A 665 -27.07 14.96 -13.63
N ILE A 666 -26.27 14.38 -14.53
CA ILE A 666 -25.10 15.02 -15.12
C ILE A 666 -25.48 16.19 -16.05
N ASP A 667 -26.68 16.18 -16.66
CA ASP A 667 -27.03 17.16 -17.69
C ASP A 667 -26.96 18.61 -17.19
N SER A 668 -27.35 18.90 -15.94
CA SER A 668 -27.25 20.26 -15.37
C SER A 668 -25.79 20.71 -15.18
N ILE A 669 -24.88 19.78 -14.92
CA ILE A 669 -23.44 20.01 -14.75
C ILE A 669 -22.77 20.13 -16.12
N VAL A 670 -23.11 19.28 -17.09
CA VAL A 670 -22.58 19.35 -18.47
C VAL A 670 -23.05 20.62 -19.18
N ASP A 671 -24.32 21.00 -19.04
CA ASP A 671 -24.84 22.26 -19.58
C ASP A 671 -24.13 23.47 -18.94
N SER A 672 -23.84 23.39 -17.64
CA SER A 672 -23.08 24.43 -16.92
C SER A 672 -21.59 24.45 -17.30
N CYS A 673 -20.94 23.30 -17.45
CA CYS A 673 -19.53 23.19 -17.84
C CYS A 673 -19.30 23.60 -19.30
N LEU A 674 -20.24 23.33 -20.21
CA LEU A 674 -20.20 23.81 -21.60
C LEU A 674 -20.37 25.35 -21.68
N GLN A 675 -21.10 25.96 -20.74
CA GLN A 675 -21.20 27.41 -20.61
C GLN A 675 -20.02 28.05 -19.86
N THR A 676 -19.29 27.28 -19.05
CA THR A 676 -18.28 27.77 -18.11
C THR A 676 -16.89 27.17 -18.39
N LEU A 677 -16.41 27.23 -19.64
CA LEU A 677 -15.00 26.90 -20.00
C LEU A 677 -13.98 27.95 -19.50
N ASN A 678 -14.30 28.68 -18.43
CA ASN A 678 -13.41 29.57 -17.66
C ASN A 678 -13.46 29.22 -16.16
N PHE A 679 -13.62 27.94 -15.82
CA PHE A 679 -13.68 27.47 -14.44
C PHE A 679 -12.40 26.74 -14.04
N THR A 680 -11.67 27.33 -13.08
CA THR A 680 -10.68 26.62 -12.25
C THR A 680 -11.43 25.90 -11.13
N PRO A 681 -11.40 24.55 -11.06
CA PRO A 681 -12.05 23.84 -9.96
C PRO A 681 -11.32 24.16 -8.64
N GLN A 682 -12.04 24.80 -7.72
CA GLN A 682 -11.69 24.84 -6.32
C GLN A 682 -12.37 23.65 -5.65
N TYR A 683 -11.60 22.62 -5.32
CA TYR A 683 -12.06 21.57 -4.41
C TYR A 683 -11.84 22.08 -2.97
N GLU A 684 -12.92 22.30 -2.22
CA GLU A 684 -12.85 22.40 -0.76
C GLU A 684 -12.65 20.99 -0.20
N ALA A 685 -11.47 20.75 0.38
CA ALA A 685 -11.13 19.51 1.05
C ALA A 685 -11.94 19.38 2.36
N GLY A 686 -12.95 18.51 2.36
CA GLY A 686 -13.42 17.88 3.59
C GLY A 686 -12.30 17.03 4.19
N THR A 687 -12.29 16.86 5.51
CA THR A 687 -11.18 16.32 6.30
C THR A 687 -10.87 14.82 6.12
N GLY A 688 -11.28 14.21 5.01
CA GLY A 688 -10.90 12.86 4.58
C GLY A 688 -11.11 12.73 3.06
N ASN A 689 -10.07 12.31 2.35
CA ASN A 689 -10.09 12.13 0.89
C ASN A 689 -10.43 10.66 0.56
N LEU A 690 -11.18 10.45 -0.52
CA LEU A 690 -11.58 9.12 -1.00
C LEU A 690 -10.78 8.74 -2.26
N LEU A 691 -10.35 7.48 -2.34
CA LEU A 691 -9.75 6.92 -3.56
C LEU A 691 -10.83 6.66 -4.60
N VAL A 692 -10.70 7.27 -5.77
CA VAL A 692 -11.60 7.02 -6.90
C VAL A 692 -11.29 5.64 -7.48
N LEU A 693 -12.32 4.79 -7.55
CA LEU A 693 -12.24 3.46 -8.14
C LEU A 693 -12.74 3.47 -9.59
N GLY A 694 -11.88 3.02 -10.50
CA GLY A 694 -12.20 2.74 -11.89
C GLY A 694 -12.87 1.38 -12.06
N ALA A 695 -13.65 1.24 -13.13
CA ALA A 695 -14.43 0.03 -13.43
C ALA A 695 -14.28 -0.45 -14.89
N SER A 696 -13.20 -0.08 -15.58
CA SER A 696 -12.92 -0.60 -16.92
C SER A 696 -12.27 -1.97 -16.83
N ASN A 697 -12.75 -2.96 -17.58
CA ASN A 697 -12.14 -4.29 -17.62
C ASN A 697 -11.03 -4.39 -18.69
N VAL A 698 -10.31 -5.50 -18.69
CA VAL A 698 -9.14 -5.70 -19.58
C VAL A 698 -9.53 -5.77 -21.06
N ASP A 699 -10.70 -6.34 -21.38
CA ASP A 699 -11.13 -6.56 -22.77
C ASP A 699 -11.50 -5.22 -23.43
N GLU A 700 -12.22 -4.35 -22.70
CA GLU A 700 -12.54 -2.98 -23.12
C GLU A 700 -11.26 -2.15 -23.26
N SER A 701 -10.37 -2.23 -22.27
CA SER A 701 -9.10 -1.50 -22.26
C SER A 701 -8.21 -1.89 -23.44
N LEU A 702 -8.18 -3.19 -23.80
CA LEU A 702 -7.37 -3.72 -24.90
C LEU A 702 -7.72 -3.10 -26.26
N VAL A 703 -9.00 -2.90 -26.56
CA VAL A 703 -9.45 -2.23 -27.80
C VAL A 703 -9.71 -0.73 -27.62
N GLY A 704 -9.45 -0.22 -26.42
CA GLY A 704 -9.68 1.15 -25.98
C GLY A 704 -11.13 1.60 -26.14
N TYR A 705 -12.07 0.71 -25.83
CA TYR A 705 -13.51 0.99 -25.71
C TYR A 705 -13.81 1.70 -24.38
N VAL A 706 -13.14 2.83 -24.16
CA VAL A 706 -13.29 3.73 -23.02
C VAL A 706 -13.16 5.17 -23.52
N THR A 707 -13.80 6.15 -22.88
CA THR A 707 -13.57 7.55 -23.23
C THR A 707 -12.32 8.03 -22.50
N LYS A 708 -11.41 8.69 -23.22
CA LYS A 708 -10.18 9.19 -22.60
C LYS A 708 -10.54 10.23 -21.53
N TYR A 709 -10.06 10.05 -20.29
CA TYR A 709 -10.35 10.92 -19.14
C TYR A 709 -11.81 10.92 -18.63
N ASP A 710 -12.61 9.91 -18.96
CA ASP A 710 -13.87 9.67 -18.25
C ASP A 710 -13.62 8.91 -16.92
N CYS A 711 -14.66 8.28 -16.36
CA CYS A 711 -14.55 7.43 -15.16
C CYS A 711 -13.63 6.21 -15.31
N SER A 712 -13.09 5.93 -16.51
CA SER A 712 -11.99 4.98 -16.74
C SER A 712 -10.65 5.49 -16.21
N SER A 713 -10.51 6.80 -15.99
CA SER A 713 -9.37 7.48 -15.36
C SER A 713 -9.71 7.77 -13.90
N ALA A 714 -9.12 7.00 -13.00
CA ALA A 714 -9.37 6.97 -11.57
C ALA A 714 -8.03 6.80 -10.84
N ASP A 715 -8.05 6.69 -9.51
CA ASP A 715 -6.82 6.45 -8.75
C ASP A 715 -6.40 4.99 -8.86
N LEU A 716 -7.37 4.06 -8.77
CA LEU A 716 -7.15 2.62 -8.77
C LEU A 716 -8.22 1.87 -9.55
N ASN A 717 -7.86 0.77 -10.20
CA ASN A 717 -8.81 -0.09 -10.88
C ASN A 717 -8.63 -1.57 -10.48
N PRO A 718 -9.47 -2.11 -9.56
CA PRO A 718 -9.34 -3.49 -9.10
C PRO A 718 -9.72 -4.54 -10.16
N ILE A 719 -10.36 -4.14 -11.26
CA ILE A 719 -10.82 -5.05 -12.33
C ILE A 719 -10.11 -4.85 -13.67
N GLY A 720 -9.16 -3.92 -13.76
CA GLY A 720 -8.54 -3.53 -15.03
C GLY A 720 -7.73 -4.62 -15.74
N ALA A 721 -7.31 -5.67 -15.02
CA ALA A 721 -6.71 -6.87 -15.60
C ALA A 721 -7.62 -8.11 -15.50
N ILE A 722 -8.93 -7.95 -15.34
CA ILE A 722 -9.89 -9.07 -15.27
C ILE A 722 -10.74 -9.05 -16.54
N SER A 723 -10.98 -10.24 -17.12
CA SER A 723 -11.81 -10.41 -18.31
C SER A 723 -13.29 -10.18 -18.00
N LYS A 724 -14.06 -9.72 -19.00
CA LYS A 724 -15.53 -9.62 -18.87
C LYS A 724 -16.16 -10.97 -18.56
N HIS A 725 -15.60 -12.04 -19.12
CA HIS A 725 -16.06 -13.41 -18.88
C HIS A 725 -15.89 -13.82 -17.42
N ASP A 726 -14.73 -13.53 -16.83
CA ASP A 726 -14.45 -13.89 -15.44
C ASP A 726 -15.20 -12.98 -14.46
N LEU A 727 -15.45 -11.71 -14.81
CA LEU A 727 -16.36 -10.84 -14.06
C LEU A 727 -17.79 -11.38 -14.03
N ARG A 728 -18.31 -11.89 -15.15
CA ARG A 728 -19.64 -12.52 -15.19
C ARG A 728 -19.72 -13.76 -14.29
N LYS A 729 -18.69 -14.62 -14.30
CA LYS A 729 -18.62 -15.76 -13.38
C LYS A 729 -18.53 -15.32 -11.93
N PHE A 730 -17.74 -14.29 -11.64
CA PHE A 730 -17.62 -13.68 -10.32
C PHE A 730 -18.99 -13.21 -9.81
N LEU A 731 -19.74 -12.44 -10.60
CA LEU A 731 -21.08 -11.99 -10.23
C LEU A 731 -22.03 -13.17 -9.96
N GLN A 732 -22.01 -14.21 -10.80
CA GLN A 732 -22.81 -15.42 -10.59
C GLN A 732 -22.43 -16.15 -9.30
N TYR A 733 -21.13 -16.26 -9.02
CA TYR A 733 -20.63 -16.88 -7.79
C TYR A 733 -21.06 -16.10 -6.54
N VAL A 734 -20.88 -14.77 -6.55
CA VAL A 734 -21.30 -13.90 -5.43
C VAL A 734 -22.82 -13.96 -5.25
N ASN A 735 -23.59 -13.99 -6.33
CA ASN A 735 -25.04 -14.12 -6.25
C ASN A 735 -25.48 -15.46 -5.63
N SER A 736 -24.78 -16.56 -5.94
CA SER A 736 -25.09 -17.87 -5.37
C SER A 736 -24.74 -17.99 -3.87
N THR A 737 -23.76 -17.22 -3.41
CA THR A 737 -23.25 -17.25 -2.04
C THR A 737 -23.91 -16.21 -1.11
N HIS A 738 -24.16 -14.98 -1.59
CA HIS A 738 -24.64 -13.86 -0.76
C HIS A 738 -26.12 -13.53 -0.97
N LYS A 739 -26.70 -13.91 -2.13
CA LYS A 739 -28.12 -13.68 -2.48
C LYS A 739 -28.57 -12.23 -2.31
N PHE A 740 -27.72 -11.27 -2.71
CA PHE A 740 -28.12 -9.85 -2.77
C PHE A 740 -29.31 -9.68 -3.73
N VAL A 741 -30.37 -9.02 -3.25
CA VAL A 741 -31.69 -9.00 -3.91
C VAL A 741 -31.62 -8.42 -5.32
N HIS A 742 -30.84 -7.37 -5.53
CA HIS A 742 -30.78 -6.63 -6.79
C HIS A 742 -29.67 -7.15 -7.74
N LEU A 743 -28.79 -8.03 -7.26
CA LEU A 743 -27.66 -8.55 -8.04
C LEU A 743 -28.12 -9.39 -9.23
N GLN A 744 -29.18 -10.20 -9.06
CA GLN A 744 -29.76 -10.96 -10.16
C GLN A 744 -30.23 -10.05 -11.31
N GLY A 745 -30.87 -8.91 -10.99
CA GLY A 745 -31.30 -7.94 -12.00
C GLY A 745 -30.14 -7.30 -12.77
N ILE A 746 -28.97 -7.13 -12.14
CA ILE A 746 -27.75 -6.66 -12.80
C ILE A 746 -27.18 -7.74 -13.73
N ILE A 747 -27.16 -9.00 -13.28
CA ILE A 747 -26.69 -10.13 -14.09
C ILE A 747 -27.54 -10.30 -15.35
N ASP A 748 -28.86 -10.14 -15.22
CA ASP A 748 -29.82 -10.31 -16.31
C ASP A 748 -29.93 -9.07 -17.22
N SER A 749 -29.34 -7.93 -16.83
CA SER A 749 -29.36 -6.71 -17.63
C SER A 749 -28.51 -6.83 -18.89
N ILE A 750 -28.97 -6.22 -19.99
CA ILE A 750 -28.25 -6.19 -21.27
C ILE A 750 -27.16 -5.11 -21.19
N PRO A 751 -25.87 -5.44 -21.43
CA PRO A 751 -24.79 -4.45 -21.43
C PRO A 751 -24.97 -3.44 -22.57
N THR A 752 -25.28 -2.18 -22.21
CA THR A 752 -25.49 -1.09 -23.17
C THR A 752 -24.98 0.23 -22.60
N ALA A 753 -24.32 1.04 -23.43
CA ALA A 753 -23.98 2.42 -23.09
C ALA A 753 -25.18 3.34 -23.33
N GLU A 754 -25.95 3.66 -22.28
CA GLU A 754 -27.16 4.52 -22.33
C GLU A 754 -26.88 6.02 -22.59
N LEU A 755 -25.82 6.34 -23.34
CA LEU A 755 -25.42 7.72 -23.65
C LEU A 755 -26.13 8.27 -24.91
N ARG A 756 -26.60 7.40 -25.82
CA ARG A 756 -27.27 7.80 -27.06
C ARG A 756 -28.80 7.70 -26.93
N PRO A 757 -29.57 8.62 -27.56
CA PRO A 757 -31.03 8.58 -27.50
C PRO A 757 -31.58 7.31 -28.18
N LEU A 758 -32.62 6.74 -27.58
CA LEU A 758 -33.36 5.60 -28.13
C LEU A 758 -33.94 5.97 -29.51
N LYS A 759 -33.81 5.07 -30.49
CA LYS A 759 -34.46 5.22 -31.81
C LYS A 759 -35.73 4.37 -31.80
N ASN A 760 -36.90 5.01 -31.91
CA ASN A 760 -38.21 4.36 -31.86
C ASN A 760 -38.50 3.56 -30.56
N GLY A 761 -37.95 3.99 -29.41
CA GLY A 761 -38.19 3.32 -28.13
C GLY A 761 -37.46 1.98 -27.95
N GLN A 762 -36.55 1.62 -28.86
CA GLN A 762 -35.69 0.44 -28.74
C GLN A 762 -34.24 0.84 -28.47
N ILE A 763 -33.55 0.02 -27.68
CA ILE A 763 -32.11 0.10 -27.46
C ILE A 763 -31.41 0.03 -28.82
N VAL A 764 -30.56 1.01 -29.10
CA VAL A 764 -30.05 1.22 -30.48
C VAL A 764 -28.84 0.34 -30.81
N GLN A 765 -28.02 -0.04 -29.82
CA GLN A 765 -26.79 -0.81 -30.05
C GLN A 765 -26.19 -1.35 -28.74
N THR A 766 -25.68 -2.58 -28.74
CA THR A 766 -24.90 -3.17 -27.63
C THR A 766 -23.40 -2.84 -27.75
N ASP A 767 -22.64 -3.00 -26.67
CA ASP A 767 -21.19 -2.75 -26.69
C ASP A 767 -20.45 -3.64 -27.71
N GLU A 768 -20.81 -4.94 -27.77
CA GLU A 768 -20.19 -5.90 -28.70
C GLU A 768 -20.49 -5.55 -30.16
N GLU A 769 -21.67 -5.00 -30.45
CA GLU A 769 -22.03 -4.53 -31.79
C GLU A 769 -21.25 -3.27 -32.19
N ASP A 770 -21.00 -2.33 -31.27
CA ASP A 770 -20.17 -1.16 -31.56
C ASP A 770 -18.69 -1.54 -31.71
N ILE A 771 -18.19 -2.45 -30.87
CA ILE A 771 -16.83 -2.99 -31.00
C ILE A 771 -16.68 -3.78 -32.30
N GLY A 772 -17.74 -4.50 -32.72
CA GLY A 772 -17.74 -5.42 -33.85
C GLY A 772 -17.16 -6.80 -33.50
N LEU A 773 -16.92 -7.06 -32.21
CA LEU A 773 -16.38 -8.30 -31.65
C LEU A 773 -17.05 -8.58 -30.31
N THR A 774 -17.30 -9.86 -30.04
CA THR A 774 -17.80 -10.30 -28.72
C THR A 774 -16.67 -10.28 -27.68
N TYR A 775 -17.00 -10.17 -26.40
CA TYR A 775 -16.02 -10.22 -25.31
C TYR A 775 -15.24 -11.54 -25.28
N ASN A 776 -15.88 -12.66 -25.64
CA ASN A 776 -15.18 -13.95 -25.77
C ASN A 776 -14.12 -13.91 -26.87
N GLU A 777 -14.45 -13.33 -28.03
CA GLU A 777 -13.49 -13.13 -29.11
C GLU A 777 -12.37 -12.19 -28.68
N LEU A 778 -12.66 -11.11 -27.95
CA LEU A 778 -11.66 -10.16 -27.43
C LEU A 778 -10.67 -10.84 -26.49
N SER A 779 -11.15 -11.66 -25.55
CA SER A 779 -10.29 -12.43 -24.65
C SER A 779 -9.41 -13.44 -25.41
N GLU A 780 -9.92 -14.08 -26.47
CA GLU A 780 -9.12 -14.95 -27.34
C GLU A 780 -8.05 -14.16 -28.11
N PHE A 781 -8.42 -13.02 -28.70
CA PHE A 781 -7.46 -12.10 -29.33
C PHE A 781 -6.39 -11.63 -28.34
N GLY A 782 -6.79 -11.27 -27.13
CA GLY A 782 -5.91 -10.89 -26.03
C GLY A 782 -4.85 -11.96 -25.77
N LYS A 783 -5.29 -13.20 -25.54
CA LYS A 783 -4.42 -14.36 -25.27
C LYS A 783 -3.47 -14.69 -26.43
N LEU A 784 -3.97 -14.65 -27.67
CA LEU A 784 -3.15 -14.88 -28.86
C LEU A 784 -2.14 -13.74 -29.10
N ARG A 785 -2.50 -12.50 -28.73
CA ARG A 785 -1.59 -11.35 -28.81
C ARG A 785 -0.53 -11.40 -27.71
N LYS A 786 -0.91 -11.79 -26.49
CA LYS A 786 -0.06 -12.03 -25.33
C LYS A 786 -0.74 -13.07 -24.43
N PRO A 787 -0.08 -14.14 -23.97
CA PRO A 787 1.36 -14.39 -24.07
C PRO A 787 1.84 -15.04 -25.37
N GLU A 788 0.96 -15.47 -26.28
CA GLU A 788 1.41 -16.20 -27.50
C GLU A 788 2.20 -15.34 -28.50
N ASN A 789 2.25 -14.02 -28.29
CA ASN A 789 3.07 -13.06 -29.04
C ASN A 789 2.82 -13.07 -30.57
N LEU A 790 1.58 -13.34 -30.98
CA LEU A 790 1.21 -13.36 -32.39
C LEU A 790 0.79 -11.97 -32.91
N GLY A 791 1.37 -11.57 -34.04
CA GLY A 791 0.88 -10.44 -34.84
C GLY A 791 -0.33 -10.80 -35.72
N PRO A 792 -0.88 -9.87 -36.52
CA PRO A 792 -2.14 -10.07 -37.26
C PRO A 792 -2.18 -11.34 -38.11
N VAL A 793 -1.10 -11.60 -38.87
CA VAL A 793 -1.00 -12.78 -39.74
C VAL A 793 -0.92 -14.07 -38.91
N GLY A 794 -0.21 -14.05 -37.77
CA GLY A 794 -0.09 -15.20 -36.88
C GLY A 794 -1.43 -15.55 -36.24
N ILE A 795 -2.14 -14.54 -35.73
CA ILE A 795 -3.49 -14.69 -35.17
C ILE A 795 -4.45 -15.23 -36.23
N PHE A 796 -4.48 -14.67 -37.44
CA PHE A 796 -5.34 -15.17 -38.52
C PHE A 796 -5.10 -16.66 -38.79
N LYS A 797 -3.84 -17.07 -38.97
CA LYS A 797 -3.48 -18.48 -39.21
C LYS A 797 -3.88 -19.39 -38.07
N ASN A 798 -3.75 -18.91 -36.83
CA ASN A 798 -4.13 -19.67 -35.65
C ASN A 798 -5.66 -19.86 -35.58
N LEU A 799 -6.42 -18.77 -35.75
CA LEU A 799 -7.88 -18.78 -35.74
C LEU A 799 -8.49 -19.60 -36.87
N LEU A 800 -7.84 -19.73 -38.03
CA LEU A 800 -8.30 -20.64 -39.09
C LEU A 800 -8.48 -22.09 -38.61
N ASN A 801 -7.69 -22.54 -37.62
CA ASN A 801 -7.81 -23.89 -37.09
C ASN A 801 -8.94 -24.04 -36.06
N PHE A 802 -9.28 -22.96 -35.37
CA PHE A 802 -10.23 -22.98 -34.25
C PHE A 802 -11.62 -22.45 -34.61
N TRP A 803 -11.72 -21.56 -35.58
CA TRP A 803 -12.94 -20.85 -35.94
C TRP A 803 -13.51 -21.27 -37.30
N ASN A 804 -12.88 -22.20 -38.02
CA ASN A 804 -13.34 -22.65 -39.35
C ASN A 804 -14.76 -23.23 -39.38
N GLU A 805 -15.23 -23.80 -38.26
CA GLU A 805 -16.61 -24.30 -38.12
C GLU A 805 -17.61 -23.17 -37.85
N LYS A 806 -17.15 -22.05 -37.27
CA LYS A 806 -17.98 -20.93 -36.83
C LYS A 806 -18.04 -19.79 -37.85
N TYR A 807 -16.95 -19.55 -38.58
CA TYR A 807 -16.75 -18.40 -39.45
C TYR A 807 -16.05 -18.80 -40.76
N THR A 808 -16.37 -18.09 -41.85
CA THR A 808 -15.62 -18.21 -43.11
C THR A 808 -14.23 -17.59 -43.01
N ASN A 809 -13.34 -17.93 -43.95
CA ASN A 809 -11.99 -17.38 -44.02
C ASN A 809 -12.01 -15.84 -44.07
N GLU A 810 -12.95 -15.25 -44.82
CA GLU A 810 -13.17 -13.80 -44.93
C GLU A 810 -13.63 -13.19 -43.61
N GLN A 811 -14.56 -13.86 -42.91
CA GLN A 811 -15.06 -13.37 -41.63
C GLN A 811 -13.97 -13.37 -40.56
N ILE A 812 -13.14 -14.41 -40.52
CA ILE A 812 -11.98 -14.48 -39.62
C ILE A 812 -11.00 -13.35 -39.96
N ALA A 813 -10.66 -13.16 -41.24
CA ALA A 813 -9.79 -12.07 -41.68
C ALA A 813 -10.34 -10.69 -41.29
N GLN A 814 -11.64 -10.46 -41.49
CA GLN A 814 -12.31 -9.21 -41.14
C GLN A 814 -12.26 -8.95 -39.62
N LYS A 815 -12.52 -9.97 -38.80
CA LYS A 815 -12.44 -9.85 -37.33
C LYS A 815 -11.02 -9.52 -36.86
N VAL A 816 -9.99 -10.15 -37.44
CA VAL A 816 -8.58 -9.82 -37.17
C VAL A 816 -8.28 -8.36 -37.55
N GLU A 817 -8.74 -7.91 -38.73
CA GLU A 817 -8.57 -6.51 -39.15
C GLU A 817 -9.26 -5.54 -38.18
N ILE A 818 -10.49 -5.83 -37.75
CA ILE A 818 -11.24 -5.00 -36.78
C ILE A 818 -10.48 -4.88 -35.47
N PHE A 819 -10.03 -6.01 -34.91
CA PHE A 819 -9.28 -6.03 -33.65
C PHE A 819 -8.03 -5.16 -33.74
N PHE A 820 -7.15 -5.38 -34.72
CA PHE A 820 -5.90 -4.64 -34.82
C PHE A 820 -6.11 -3.16 -35.18
N ARG A 821 -7.13 -2.80 -35.97
CA ARG A 821 -7.46 -1.39 -36.23
C ARG A 821 -7.87 -0.68 -34.95
N ARG A 822 -8.76 -1.28 -34.15
CA ARG A 822 -9.18 -0.69 -32.86
C ARG A 822 -8.03 -0.62 -31.86
N TYR A 823 -7.30 -1.73 -31.68
CA TYR A 823 -6.14 -1.80 -30.78
C TYR A 823 -5.10 -0.71 -31.10
N THR A 824 -4.76 -0.53 -32.37
CA THR A 824 -3.70 0.42 -32.78
C THR A 824 -4.12 1.88 -32.66
N ILE A 825 -5.33 2.23 -33.14
CA ILE A 825 -5.86 3.60 -33.06
C ILE A 825 -6.02 4.03 -31.61
N ASN A 826 -6.44 3.11 -30.73
CA ASN A 826 -6.74 3.44 -29.34
C ASN A 826 -5.59 3.15 -28.36
N ARG A 827 -4.43 2.64 -28.79
CA ARG A 827 -3.33 2.29 -27.86
C ARG A 827 -2.88 3.46 -26.99
N HIS A 828 -2.94 4.67 -27.51
CA HIS A 828 -2.63 5.88 -26.75
C HIS A 828 -3.47 6.03 -25.46
N LYS A 829 -4.64 5.41 -25.35
CA LYS A 829 -5.44 5.40 -24.11
C LYS A 829 -4.81 4.55 -23.01
N ALA A 830 -4.10 3.47 -23.35
CA ALA A 830 -3.43 2.61 -22.38
C ALA A 830 -2.25 3.31 -21.67
N THR A 831 -1.66 4.33 -22.28
CA THR A 831 -0.52 5.10 -21.72
C THR A 831 -0.87 5.96 -20.51
N ILE A 832 -2.17 6.21 -20.31
CA ILE A 832 -2.72 7.00 -19.21
C ILE A 832 -3.80 6.23 -18.45
N ALA A 833 -3.88 4.92 -18.68
CA ALA A 833 -4.89 4.10 -18.04
C ALA A 833 -4.63 4.01 -16.53
N THR A 834 -5.71 3.96 -15.76
CA THR A 834 -5.66 3.82 -14.31
C THR A 834 -4.81 2.61 -13.89
N PRO A 835 -3.92 2.75 -12.89
CA PRO A 835 -3.21 1.61 -12.32
C PRO A 835 -4.17 0.50 -11.89
N ALA A 836 -3.99 -0.68 -12.48
CA ALA A 836 -4.91 -1.79 -12.31
C ALA A 836 -4.28 -2.97 -11.58
N TYR A 837 -5.05 -3.59 -10.69
CA TYR A 837 -4.70 -4.88 -10.07
C TYR A 837 -4.27 -5.88 -11.15
N HIS A 838 -3.08 -6.48 -11.01
CA HIS A 838 -2.60 -7.48 -11.95
C HIS A 838 -3.20 -8.86 -11.64
N ALA A 839 -4.05 -9.38 -12.54
CA ALA A 839 -4.69 -10.70 -12.40
C ALA A 839 -4.39 -11.66 -13.57
N ASN A 840 -4.16 -11.11 -14.77
CA ASN A 840 -3.98 -11.88 -15.99
C ASN A 840 -2.70 -11.48 -16.75
N THR A 841 -2.21 -12.40 -17.58
CA THR A 841 -0.96 -12.24 -18.32
C THR A 841 -1.10 -11.47 -19.63
N TYR A 842 -2.33 -11.12 -20.04
CA TYR A 842 -2.61 -10.45 -21.31
C TYR A 842 -3.05 -8.99 -21.15
N SER A 843 -2.97 -8.45 -19.93
CA SER A 843 -3.24 -7.05 -19.65
C SER A 843 -2.46 -6.14 -20.59
N ASN A 844 -3.12 -5.06 -21.01
CA ASN A 844 -2.59 -4.07 -21.94
C ASN A 844 -1.91 -2.89 -21.21
N ASP A 845 -1.63 -3.01 -19.91
CA ASP A 845 -0.92 -2.02 -19.10
C ASP A 845 0.43 -1.65 -19.73
N ASP A 846 0.58 -0.38 -20.10
CA ASP A 846 1.78 0.14 -20.76
C ASP A 846 2.88 0.53 -19.76
N HIS A 847 2.59 0.58 -18.46
CA HIS A 847 3.57 1.01 -17.45
C HIS A 847 4.54 -0.10 -17.04
N ARG A 848 4.08 -1.35 -16.95
CA ARG A 848 4.89 -2.48 -16.46
C ARG A 848 4.81 -3.73 -17.34
N ASN A 849 3.61 -4.13 -17.75
CA ASN A 849 3.33 -5.45 -18.30
C ASN A 849 3.56 -5.53 -19.84
N ASP A 850 2.98 -4.63 -20.63
CA ASP A 850 2.91 -4.73 -22.09
C ASP A 850 3.46 -3.48 -22.77
N HIS A 851 4.79 -3.28 -22.75
CA HIS A 851 5.40 -2.11 -23.39
C HIS A 851 5.27 -2.15 -24.92
N ARG A 852 4.61 -1.15 -25.51
CA ARG A 852 4.32 -1.10 -26.95
C ARG A 852 4.39 0.33 -27.49
N PRO A 853 4.61 0.52 -28.81
CA PRO A 853 4.38 1.82 -29.44
C PRO A 853 2.94 2.29 -29.21
N PHE A 854 2.73 3.57 -28.93
CA PHE A 854 1.39 4.17 -28.90
C PHE A 854 1.06 4.94 -30.20
N LEU A 855 2.08 5.21 -31.02
CA LEU A 855 1.94 5.72 -32.38
C LEU A 855 2.30 4.59 -33.36
N TYR A 856 1.28 3.87 -33.82
CA TYR A 856 1.47 2.75 -34.74
C TYR A 856 1.47 3.21 -36.20
N PRO A 857 2.28 2.57 -37.08
CA PRO A 857 2.05 2.64 -38.52
C PRO A 857 0.75 1.91 -38.88
N ASP A 858 0.23 2.16 -40.09
CA ASP A 858 -0.84 1.32 -40.59
C ASP A 858 -0.37 -0.14 -40.76
N PHE A 859 -1.29 -1.09 -40.59
CA PHE A 859 -1.01 -2.53 -40.72
C PHE A 859 -1.29 -3.03 -42.14
N THR A 860 -1.18 -2.16 -43.16
CA THR A 860 -1.59 -2.46 -44.54
C THR A 860 -0.86 -3.67 -45.11
N HIS A 861 0.45 -3.79 -44.86
CA HIS A 861 1.23 -4.94 -45.33
C HIS A 861 0.70 -6.27 -44.76
N GLN A 862 0.46 -6.31 -43.45
CA GLN A 862 -0.05 -7.48 -42.75
C GLN A 862 -1.46 -7.85 -43.22
N PHE A 863 -2.34 -6.85 -43.40
CA PHE A 863 -3.71 -7.06 -43.88
C PHE A 863 -3.74 -7.54 -45.34
N ASN A 864 -2.90 -7.01 -46.23
CA ASN A 864 -2.78 -7.51 -47.60
C ASN A 864 -2.33 -8.97 -47.64
N LYS A 865 -1.38 -9.35 -46.80
CA LYS A 865 -0.93 -10.74 -46.67
C LYS A 865 -2.04 -11.68 -46.18
N ILE A 866 -2.89 -11.24 -45.26
CA ILE A 866 -4.08 -12.00 -44.84
C ILE A 866 -5.02 -12.20 -46.03
N ARG A 867 -5.29 -11.16 -46.82
CA ARG A 867 -6.17 -11.23 -47.99
C ARG A 867 -5.63 -12.16 -49.08
N GLU A 868 -4.31 -12.20 -49.28
CA GLU A 868 -3.65 -13.18 -50.16
C GLU A 868 -3.90 -14.61 -49.67
N PHE A 869 -3.72 -14.90 -48.38
CA PHE A 869 -4.01 -16.22 -47.83
C PHE A 869 -5.48 -16.61 -47.96
N VAL A 870 -6.41 -15.68 -47.75
CA VAL A 870 -7.85 -15.94 -47.95
C VAL A 870 -8.11 -16.36 -49.41
N LYS A 871 -7.54 -15.64 -50.39
CA LYS A 871 -7.67 -16.01 -51.81
C LYS A 871 -7.12 -17.40 -52.11
N GLU A 872 -5.93 -17.72 -51.58
CA GLU A 872 -5.32 -19.05 -51.76
C GLU A 872 -6.16 -20.17 -51.13
N LEU A 873 -6.70 -19.96 -49.92
CA LEU A 873 -7.51 -20.94 -49.22
C LEU A 873 -8.85 -21.18 -49.90
N ASN A 874 -9.45 -20.14 -50.48
CA ASN A 874 -10.69 -20.25 -51.23
C ASN A 874 -10.49 -20.89 -52.60
N PHE A 875 -9.32 -20.72 -53.21
CA PHE A 875 -8.99 -21.40 -54.46
C PHE A 875 -8.74 -22.92 -54.26
N LYS A 876 -8.35 -23.33 -53.05
CA LYS A 876 -8.10 -24.73 -52.68
C LYS A 876 -9.35 -25.47 -52.18
N LYS A 877 -10.42 -24.76 -51.82
CA LYS A 877 -11.75 -25.32 -51.54
C LYS A 877 -12.53 -25.46 -52.84
#